data_AF-A0A956MQT9-F1
#
_entry.id   AF-A0A956MQT9-F1
#
_cell.length_a   1.000
_cell.length_b   1.000
_cell.length_c   1.000
_cell.angle_alpha   90.00
_cell.angle_beta   90.00
_cell.angle_gamma   90.00
#
_symmetry.space_group_name_H-M   'P 1'
#
loop_
_entity.id
_entity.type
_entity.pdbx_description
1 polymer ?
#
loop_
_entity_poly.entity_id
_entity_poly.type
_entity_poly.pdbx_seq_one_letter_code
_entity_poly.pdbx_strand_id
1 'polypeptide(L)'
;MQVVSKCIQKVLLLVLLTALPAFAQNARIQFVHSSGDIDGRSVDVYVADTLYIDNFGFQSATAFMDVPSGAFNVKISPDDQAPADSLILEADLTLDSGGRYIAVVSGILPINDGKYTNPDPANRNITFNVYPISNAQETAQDPTKTDVMVFQGSTDTPVFDFVTGDGAVWADDLDYGVNTAYASVDAGNYTLQITDPGDNTDVWAKFNVDVLPDSVVVMFTTGFLTPEDDQGSQALALIGVSPSGNVVEFERIIELIPGPWKNAGTSSYQYDSVFEDTTVVSPHGVAVDKHNRVWSGSYGASEGIRVRSADGTEALFSPIASVTIDGTEIDFTANANCRGMAVAKDGNILYAKGATLVKINVETGEGMAKWDGGGSLGNPSVDDQGFIYAGLVVGVNPVSVLNGETLALEQEITLPGAPSFTRGTLVSADGTTLWSGDLGGSGGPLYKWTSEDFVNYTITDSIFANTDAEPIFTTQRTTMNGGPNGTMWVSHDNAYAAGDNSPNGLFAFDFNSMEYTFLPMPDDIPGTGNGPRNVAFSVTGDTAYVASFNAGRIWKFVRETPTRIQFVHASADIDGRSVDVYVNDELKLDNFSTTTATPFMDIDAGAVNIKISPDDQLPADSLIVEADLTLDAGGTYVAMVSGILPINIDKYNNPDPGNRDISFNVYPISNAQEAAQDPAKVDFLVFHGSTDAPAVDVIARGVGTLVDDADYGQSTSYISVDPASYTLDITPAQDNNTIAATFEADLSGLAGGAAVVFASGFLTPADNQGGQALGLFAALPNGVVVEFERIIELIPGPWKNAGTSSYQYDSVFEDTTVAATHGVVVDKYNRVWSGSYGASQGIRVRSADGTEASFSPIASLTIDGTVIDLTPTNNCRGMAVAKDGNILYARQAQLFKINVETGEAMAKWDGPGSLANPSVDDQGFIYVGLVVGVNPVSVLNGETLALEQEITLPNAPGFTRGTLVSPDGTTLWSGDLGGSGGPLYKWTSEDFVNYTITDSIFANTDAEPIFTTQRTTMNWGPNGTMWVSHDNAYAAGDNSPNGLFAFDFNSMEYTFLPMPDDIPGTGNGPRNATFSVTGDTAYVASFNAGRIWRFTRTGTGIGDKISAIPDEFALKQNYPNPFNPSTVIAFDLDEPGQVELKIFNSIGREVATLVNNRMTAGRHEVTFNASGLASGVYYYRIAFNKKIAQRKMLLVK
;
A
#
# COMPACT_ATOMS: atom_id res chain seq x y z
N MET A 1 81.04 44.36 70.72
CA MET A 1 79.56 44.39 70.73
C MET A 1 78.98 45.13 69.49
N GLN A 2 79.20 44.80 68.21
CA GLN A 2 80.21 44.01 67.47
C GLN A 2 80.48 42.54 67.90
N VAL A 3 81.05 41.75 66.99
CA VAL A 3 81.40 40.32 67.14
C VAL A 3 80.19 39.37 67.17
N VAL A 4 79.26 39.63 66.25
CA VAL A 4 78.33 38.69 65.60
C VAL A 4 78.30 39.14 64.13
N SER A 5 78.15 38.24 63.14
CA SER A 5 78.56 38.45 61.72
C SER A 5 80.09 38.40 61.53
N LYS A 6 80.67 37.78 60.49
CA LYS A 6 80.18 37.53 59.12
C LYS A 6 80.18 36.05 58.70
N CYS A 7 79.12 35.58 58.07
CA CYS A 7 78.08 34.85 58.80
C CYS A 7 77.58 33.68 57.94
N ILE A 8 77.50 32.47 58.53
CA ILE A 8 76.91 31.25 57.92
C ILE A 8 77.37 30.98 56.48
N GLN A 9 78.66 30.69 56.31
CA GLN A 9 79.18 30.13 55.05
C GLN A 9 80.15 28.97 55.35
N LYS A 10 79.60 27.87 55.88
CA LYS A 10 80.25 26.55 55.95
C LYS A 10 79.27 25.35 55.96
N VAL A 11 78.01 25.59 55.58
CA VAL A 11 76.95 24.57 55.39
C VAL A 11 76.24 24.83 54.05
N LEU A 12 77.00 25.18 53.02
CA LEU A 12 76.48 25.51 51.68
C LEU A 12 77.38 24.92 50.58
N LEU A 13 77.50 23.59 50.59
CA LEU A 13 78.03 22.81 49.46
C LEU A 13 77.52 21.35 49.51
N LEU A 14 76.20 21.18 49.64
CA LEU A 14 75.53 19.87 49.64
C LEU A 14 74.19 19.89 48.88
N VAL A 15 74.05 20.78 47.88
CA VAL A 15 72.92 20.81 46.94
C VAL A 15 73.44 21.34 45.59
N LEU A 16 73.69 20.42 44.64
CA LEU A 16 73.68 20.53 43.16
C LEU A 16 74.54 19.42 42.53
N LEU A 17 74.19 18.15 42.81
CA LEU A 17 74.36 17.10 41.81
C LEU A 17 72.93 16.74 41.39
N THR A 18 72.60 17.03 40.14
CA THR A 18 71.28 16.83 39.57
C THR A 18 70.88 15.37 39.68
N ALA A 19 69.78 15.10 40.39
CA ALA A 19 68.95 13.97 40.00
C ALA A 19 68.55 14.23 38.55
N LEU A 20 68.98 13.37 37.62
CA LEU A 20 68.34 13.27 36.32
C LEU A 20 66.84 13.02 36.60
N PRO A 21 65.90 13.65 35.86
CA PRO A 21 64.56 13.08 35.82
C PRO A 21 64.73 11.61 35.43
N ALA A 22 64.03 10.70 36.11
CA ALA A 22 63.89 9.35 35.58
C ALA A 22 63.34 9.52 34.17
N PHE A 23 64.04 8.97 33.17
CA PHE A 23 63.50 8.96 31.80
C PHE A 23 62.15 8.26 31.89
N ALA A 24 61.07 8.99 31.60
CA ALA A 24 59.78 8.37 31.38
C ALA A 24 60.02 7.34 30.27
N GLN A 25 59.79 6.07 30.60
CA GLN A 25 59.91 5.02 29.61
C GLN A 25 58.70 5.16 28.69
N ASN A 26 58.91 5.15 27.38
CA ASN A 26 57.82 5.24 26.42
C ASN A 26 57.31 3.83 26.08
N ALA A 27 56.03 3.74 25.74
CA ALA A 27 55.44 2.64 25.00
C ALA A 27 55.26 3.06 23.53
N ARG A 28 55.05 2.09 22.65
CA ARG A 28 54.71 2.31 21.23
C ARG A 28 53.23 1.99 21.04
N ILE A 29 52.48 2.91 20.46
CA ILE A 29 51.06 2.69 20.12
C ILE A 29 50.79 3.04 18.65
N GLN A 30 49.90 2.28 18.01
CA GLN A 30 49.30 2.59 16.71
C GLN A 30 47.78 2.68 16.90
N PHE A 31 47.13 3.68 16.32
CA PHE A 31 45.67 3.78 16.31
C PHE A 31 45.12 3.30 14.96
N VAL A 32 43.98 2.62 14.97
CA VAL A 32 43.25 2.15 13.77
C VAL A 32 41.76 2.44 13.94
N HIS A 33 41.07 2.93 12.91
CA HIS A 33 39.62 3.15 12.91
C HIS A 33 38.89 2.11 12.07
N SER A 34 38.02 1.33 12.70
CA SER A 34 37.29 0.21 12.09
C SER A 34 35.76 0.24 12.30
N SER A 35 35.24 1.23 13.05
CA SER A 35 33.80 1.41 13.23
C SER A 35 33.13 1.83 11.91
N GLY A 36 32.22 1.00 11.39
CA GLY A 36 31.39 1.31 10.22
C GLY A 36 30.21 2.24 10.51
N ASP A 37 30.00 2.66 11.77
CA ASP A 37 28.89 3.50 12.17
C ASP A 37 28.90 4.85 11.44
N ILE A 38 27.75 5.25 10.88
CA ILE A 38 27.66 6.40 9.98
C ILE A 38 28.02 7.75 10.63
N ASP A 39 27.65 7.96 11.89
CA ASP A 39 27.98 9.20 12.62
C ASP A 39 29.35 9.10 13.33
N GLY A 40 29.92 7.90 13.39
CA GLY A 40 31.27 7.61 13.88
C GLY A 40 32.36 7.58 12.79
N ARG A 41 32.05 7.89 11.52
CA ARG A 41 33.00 7.78 10.39
C ARG A 41 34.21 8.72 10.44
N SER A 42 34.21 9.72 11.33
CA SER A 42 35.33 10.62 11.58
C SER A 42 35.29 11.08 13.05
N VAL A 43 36.40 10.94 13.77
CA VAL A 43 36.48 11.24 15.21
C VAL A 43 37.79 11.90 15.60
N ASP A 44 37.78 12.70 16.65
CA ASP A 44 39.01 13.25 17.25
C ASP A 44 39.51 12.34 18.37
N VAL A 45 40.82 12.04 18.35
CA VAL A 45 41.49 11.20 19.33
C VAL A 45 42.40 12.04 20.22
N TYR A 46 42.06 12.10 21.50
CA TYR A 46 42.84 12.77 22.53
C TYR A 46 43.55 11.74 23.42
N VAL A 47 44.82 11.98 23.72
CA VAL A 47 45.63 11.16 24.64
C VAL A 47 46.06 12.04 25.80
N ALA A 48 45.70 11.67 27.03
CA ALA A 48 45.95 12.47 28.24
C ALA A 48 45.52 13.95 28.08
N ASP A 49 44.25 14.14 27.69
CA ASP A 49 43.60 15.45 27.42
C ASP A 49 44.28 16.33 26.34
N THR A 50 45.16 15.77 25.51
CA THR A 50 45.82 16.47 24.39
C THR A 50 45.34 15.88 23.06
N LEU A 51 44.83 16.72 22.15
CA LEU A 51 44.46 16.30 20.79
C LEU A 51 45.68 15.70 20.09
N TYR A 52 45.53 14.47 19.61
CA TYR A 52 46.62 13.63 19.12
C TYR A 52 46.41 13.19 17.66
N ILE A 53 45.15 12.91 17.31
CA ILE A 53 44.70 12.71 15.93
C ILE A 53 43.45 13.55 15.75
N ASP A 54 43.42 14.31 14.66
CA ASP A 54 42.44 15.31 14.28
C ASP A 54 41.74 14.78 13.01
N ASN A 55 40.40 14.71 13.02
CA ASN A 55 39.58 14.10 11.96
C ASN A 55 40.05 12.67 11.57
N PHE A 56 40.09 11.75 12.54
CA PHE A 56 40.49 10.35 12.33
C PHE A 56 39.38 9.55 11.64
N GLY A 57 39.46 9.47 10.32
CA GLY A 57 38.44 8.85 9.47
C GLY A 57 38.38 7.31 9.53
N PHE A 58 37.25 6.76 9.12
CA PHE A 58 37.04 5.32 8.90
C PHE A 58 38.11 4.69 7.99
N GLN A 59 38.46 3.43 8.26
CA GLN A 59 39.53 2.67 7.60
C GLN A 59 40.89 3.41 7.58
N SER A 60 41.17 4.28 8.55
CA SER A 60 42.46 4.97 8.69
C SER A 60 43.31 4.37 9.82
N ALA A 61 44.64 4.57 9.72
CA ALA A 61 45.59 4.15 10.75
C ALA A 61 46.75 5.15 10.91
N THR A 62 47.35 5.20 12.10
CA THR A 62 48.60 5.93 12.33
C THR A 62 49.82 5.04 12.13
N ALA A 63 51.00 5.62 11.96
CA ALA A 63 52.24 4.90 12.25
C ALA A 63 52.37 4.60 13.76
N PHE A 64 53.22 3.65 14.15
CA PHE A 64 53.60 3.48 15.55
C PHE A 64 54.30 4.74 16.11
N MET A 65 53.71 5.32 17.14
CA MET A 65 54.15 6.53 17.82
C MET A 65 54.58 6.26 19.27
N ASP A 66 55.48 7.10 19.78
CA ASP A 66 55.96 7.02 21.17
C ASP A 66 55.00 7.75 22.11
N VAL A 67 54.47 7.06 23.10
CA VAL A 67 53.61 7.61 24.17
C VAL A 67 54.17 7.29 25.55
N PRO A 68 53.88 8.08 26.61
CA PRO A 68 54.34 7.77 27.97
C PRO A 68 53.81 6.41 28.46
N SER A 69 54.65 5.58 29.11
CA SER A 69 54.16 4.38 29.81
C SER A 69 53.51 4.72 31.15
N GLY A 70 52.59 3.86 31.58
CA GLY A 70 51.70 4.08 32.72
C GLY A 70 50.23 3.99 32.31
N ALA A 71 49.34 4.37 33.24
CA ALA A 71 47.91 4.49 32.98
C ALA A 71 47.56 5.90 32.49
N PHE A 72 46.82 6.01 31.39
CA PHE A 72 46.27 7.24 30.86
C PHE A 72 44.93 7.00 30.16
N ASN A 73 44.13 8.06 30.06
CA ASN A 73 42.87 8.07 29.34
C ASN A 73 43.10 8.37 27.85
N VAL A 74 42.45 7.58 26.99
CA VAL A 74 42.15 7.94 25.59
C VAL A 74 40.72 8.44 25.55
N LYS A 75 40.53 9.63 24.99
CA LYS A 75 39.20 10.21 24.76
C LYS A 75 38.93 10.28 23.27
N ILE A 76 37.72 9.88 22.89
CA ILE A 76 37.20 10.03 21.54
C ILE A 76 36.08 11.07 21.58
N SER A 77 36.15 12.07 20.71
CA SER A 77 35.09 13.06 20.47
C SER A 77 34.64 12.96 19.01
N PRO A 78 33.45 13.46 18.63
CA PRO A 78 33.13 13.63 17.22
C PRO A 78 34.06 14.70 16.62
N ASP A 79 34.13 14.76 15.30
CA ASP A 79 34.98 15.72 14.59
C ASP A 79 34.55 17.20 14.77
N ASP A 80 35.32 18.10 14.15
CA ASP A 80 35.20 19.57 14.18
C ASP A 80 33.79 20.14 13.83
N GLN A 81 32.83 19.32 13.39
CA GLN A 81 31.44 19.74 13.17
C GLN A 81 30.53 19.68 14.42
N ALA A 82 30.98 19.05 15.51
CA ALA A 82 30.19 18.85 16.74
C ALA A 82 30.41 19.93 17.82
N PRO A 83 29.54 20.03 18.85
CA PRO A 83 29.76 20.93 19.98
C PRO A 83 31.07 20.62 20.72
N ALA A 84 31.83 21.67 21.06
CA ALA A 84 33.18 21.55 21.65
C ALA A 84 33.25 20.87 23.05
N ASP A 85 32.12 20.41 23.59
CA ASP A 85 31.97 19.68 24.85
C ASP A 85 31.33 18.28 24.68
N SER A 86 31.10 17.80 23.45
CA SER A 86 30.63 16.43 23.19
C SER A 86 31.77 15.41 23.21
N LEU A 87 31.80 14.57 24.25
CA LEU A 87 32.68 13.41 24.37
C LEU A 87 31.90 12.14 23.99
N ILE A 88 32.43 11.34 23.05
CA ILE A 88 31.85 10.03 22.68
C ILE A 88 32.22 8.99 23.72
N LEU A 89 33.51 8.88 24.06
CA LEU A 89 34.06 7.80 24.87
C LEU A 89 35.29 8.26 25.65
N GLU A 90 35.47 7.73 26.87
CA GLU A 90 36.74 7.76 27.61
C GLU A 90 37.12 6.34 28.00
N ALA A 91 38.31 5.90 27.59
CA ALA A 91 38.84 4.55 27.82
C ALA A 91 40.21 4.62 28.52
N ASP A 92 40.35 3.90 29.63
CA ASP A 92 41.62 3.81 30.37
C ASP A 92 42.56 2.76 29.72
N LEU A 93 43.71 3.21 29.23
CA LEU A 93 44.79 2.35 28.75
C LEU A 93 45.94 2.31 29.77
N THR A 94 46.45 1.11 30.06
CA THR A 94 47.67 0.92 30.86
C THR A 94 48.75 0.32 29.98
N LEU A 95 49.78 1.11 29.66
CA LEU A 95 50.86 0.68 28.77
C LEU A 95 52.16 0.43 29.55
N ASP A 96 52.70 -0.77 29.42
CA ASP A 96 54.03 -1.11 29.97
C ASP A 96 55.18 -0.40 29.23
N SER A 97 56.22 -0.07 29.98
CA SER A 97 57.50 0.46 29.49
C SER A 97 58.08 -0.39 28.34
N GLY A 98 58.18 0.17 27.13
CA GLY A 98 58.72 -0.51 25.96
C GLY A 98 57.79 -1.54 25.33
N GLY A 99 56.54 -1.63 25.81
CA GLY A 99 55.50 -2.43 25.17
C GLY A 99 55.04 -1.82 23.83
N ARG A 100 54.46 -2.66 22.98
CA ARG A 100 53.89 -2.30 21.67
C ARG A 100 52.40 -2.67 21.65
N TYR A 101 51.58 -1.72 21.22
CA TYR A 101 50.12 -1.83 21.31
C TYR A 101 49.44 -1.29 20.05
N ILE A 102 48.28 -1.83 19.70
CA ILE A 102 47.36 -1.24 18.74
C ILE A 102 46.07 -0.89 19.49
N ALA A 103 45.55 0.32 19.31
CA ALA A 103 44.26 0.76 19.84
C ALA A 103 43.28 0.88 18.67
N VAL A 104 42.28 -0.01 18.65
CA VAL A 104 41.31 -0.10 17.56
C VAL A 104 40.02 0.58 17.98
N VAL A 105 39.61 1.63 17.27
CA VAL A 105 38.32 2.29 17.46
C VAL A 105 37.27 1.50 16.65
N SER A 106 36.28 0.91 17.33
CA SER A 106 35.28 0.03 16.70
C SER A 106 33.95 0.03 17.43
N GLY A 107 32.87 -0.41 16.78
CA GLY A 107 31.52 -0.51 17.34
C GLY A 107 30.58 0.63 16.97
N ILE A 108 29.36 0.62 17.52
CA ILE A 108 28.25 1.52 17.16
C ILE A 108 27.99 2.55 18.26
N LEU A 109 27.76 3.80 17.85
CA LEU A 109 27.52 4.89 18.78
C LEU A 109 26.18 4.68 19.53
N PRO A 110 26.09 4.90 20.85
CA PRO A 110 24.85 4.74 21.61
C PRO A 110 23.67 5.60 21.14
N ILE A 111 23.92 6.68 20.39
CA ILE A 111 22.88 7.52 19.79
C ILE A 111 22.20 6.85 18.57
N ASN A 112 22.85 5.82 18.01
CA ASN A 112 22.40 5.04 16.85
C ASN A 112 21.84 3.67 17.24
N ASP A 113 21.70 3.40 18.55
CA ASP A 113 20.98 2.25 19.08
C ASP A 113 19.51 2.32 18.62
N GLY A 114 19.13 1.44 17.69
CA GLY A 114 17.83 1.44 17.00
C GLY A 114 17.77 2.15 15.64
N LYS A 115 18.88 2.63 15.06
CA LYS A 115 18.92 3.02 13.62
C LYS A 115 19.02 1.79 12.71
N TYR A 116 19.88 0.84 13.08
CA TYR A 116 20.18 -0.38 12.33
C TYR A 116 19.18 -1.48 12.72
N THR A 117 18.78 -2.35 11.78
CA THR A 117 17.71 -3.34 12.04
C THR A 117 18.24 -4.53 12.82
N ASN A 118 19.46 -4.98 12.55
CA ASN A 118 20.08 -6.11 13.24
C ASN A 118 21.61 -5.96 13.34
N PRO A 119 22.12 -4.88 13.96
CA PRO A 119 23.55 -4.55 13.95
C PRO A 119 24.45 -5.55 14.71
N ASP A 120 23.86 -6.51 15.42
CA ASP A 120 24.54 -7.60 16.13
C ASP A 120 23.61 -8.82 16.33
N PRO A 121 23.52 -9.72 15.33
CA PRO A 121 22.71 -10.93 15.39
C PRO A 121 23.06 -11.87 16.55
N ALA A 122 24.25 -11.73 17.14
CA ALA A 122 24.73 -12.53 18.25
C ALA A 122 24.49 -11.89 19.64
N ASN A 123 23.93 -10.67 19.70
CA ASN A 123 23.57 -9.96 20.94
C ASN A 123 24.74 -9.86 21.95
N ARG A 124 25.90 -9.46 21.42
CA ARG A 124 27.15 -9.13 22.11
C ARG A 124 27.11 -7.67 22.58
N ASN A 125 28.26 -7.13 23.00
CA ASN A 125 28.39 -5.70 23.32
C ASN A 125 29.15 -4.98 22.20
N ILE A 126 28.41 -4.50 21.20
CA ILE A 126 28.94 -3.74 20.07
C ILE A 126 29.07 -2.23 20.31
N THR A 127 28.88 -1.74 21.53
CA THR A 127 29.01 -0.31 21.86
C THR A 127 30.37 0.24 21.40
N PHE A 128 30.37 1.44 20.81
CA PHE A 128 31.56 2.16 20.35
C PHE A 128 32.65 2.21 21.44
N ASN A 129 33.81 1.61 21.16
CA ASN A 129 34.85 1.34 22.14
C ASN A 129 36.26 1.38 21.53
N VAL A 130 37.29 1.44 22.39
CA VAL A 130 38.70 1.29 22.02
C VAL A 130 39.20 -0.08 22.48
N TYR A 131 39.54 -0.96 21.55
CA TYR A 131 40.06 -2.29 21.80
C TYR A 131 41.59 -2.29 21.83
N PRO A 132 42.24 -2.59 22.97
CA PRO A 132 43.70 -2.60 23.08
C PRO A 132 44.29 -3.98 22.76
N ILE A 133 44.97 -4.09 21.62
CA ILE A 133 45.82 -5.23 21.27
C ILE A 133 47.20 -5.05 21.89
N SER A 134 47.70 -6.06 22.61
CA SER A 134 49.04 -6.06 23.21
C SER A 134 50.02 -6.94 22.41
N ASN A 135 51.33 -6.72 22.60
CA ASN A 135 52.40 -7.44 21.91
C ASN A 135 52.42 -7.23 20.38
N ALA A 136 52.05 -6.03 19.92
CA ALA A 136 52.07 -5.68 18.51
C ALA A 136 53.51 -5.73 17.93
N GLN A 137 53.64 -5.99 16.63
CA GLN A 137 54.94 -6.14 15.96
C GLN A 137 55.20 -5.00 14.96
N GLU A 138 56.45 -4.50 14.93
CA GLU A 138 56.88 -3.47 13.97
C GLU A 138 57.78 -4.04 12.86
N THR A 139 58.20 -5.30 12.97
CA THR A 139 59.17 -5.99 12.10
C THR A 139 58.86 -7.48 12.08
N ALA A 140 58.91 -8.12 10.91
CA ALA A 140 58.72 -9.56 10.77
C ALA A 140 59.78 -10.37 11.55
N GLN A 141 59.41 -11.53 12.07
CA GLN A 141 60.34 -12.48 12.71
C GLN A 141 61.23 -13.21 11.68
N ASP A 142 60.75 -13.40 10.45
CA ASP A 142 61.47 -13.99 9.33
C ASP A 142 61.40 -13.06 8.10
N PRO A 143 62.53 -12.56 7.58
CA PRO A 143 62.56 -11.62 6.44
C PRO A 143 62.19 -12.26 5.09
N THR A 144 61.82 -13.54 5.06
CA THR A 144 61.27 -14.23 3.87
C THR A 144 59.75 -14.37 3.91
N LYS A 145 59.11 -13.99 5.01
CA LYS A 145 57.69 -14.21 5.32
C LYS A 145 56.97 -12.89 5.63
N THR A 146 55.66 -13.00 5.83
CA THR A 146 54.82 -11.94 6.41
C THR A 146 54.29 -12.41 7.76
N ASP A 147 54.36 -11.56 8.78
CA ASP A 147 53.66 -11.83 10.05
C ASP A 147 52.28 -11.18 10.02
N VAL A 148 51.23 -12.01 10.01
CA VAL A 148 49.82 -11.60 9.88
C VAL A 148 49.09 -11.80 11.20
N MET A 149 48.29 -10.81 11.60
CA MET A 149 47.28 -10.89 12.66
C MET A 149 45.93 -10.49 12.06
N VAL A 150 44.83 -11.04 12.56
CA VAL A 150 43.46 -10.67 12.17
C VAL A 150 42.71 -10.13 13.39
N PHE A 151 41.94 -9.06 13.23
CA PHE A 151 41.02 -8.49 14.23
C PHE A 151 39.62 -8.39 13.62
N GLN A 152 38.59 -8.78 14.37
CA GLN A 152 37.19 -8.66 13.93
C GLN A 152 36.56 -7.35 14.43
N GLY A 153 36.33 -6.40 13.52
CA GLY A 153 35.70 -5.10 13.78
C GLY A 153 34.30 -4.89 13.16
N SER A 154 33.78 -5.86 12.42
CA SER A 154 32.40 -5.88 11.92
C SER A 154 31.44 -6.40 13.00
N THR A 155 30.34 -5.69 13.22
CA THR A 155 29.44 -5.90 14.38
C THR A 155 28.33 -6.92 14.14
N ASP A 156 27.93 -7.10 12.88
CA ASP A 156 26.81 -7.95 12.46
C ASP A 156 27.26 -9.33 11.95
N THR A 157 28.51 -9.47 11.49
CA THR A 157 29.11 -10.79 11.21
C THR A 157 29.01 -11.71 12.44
N PRO A 158 28.55 -12.97 12.28
CA PRO A 158 28.68 -14.00 13.31
C PRO A 158 30.15 -14.30 13.67
N VAL A 159 30.36 -15.18 14.65
CA VAL A 159 31.68 -15.82 14.84
C VAL A 159 32.03 -16.58 13.57
N PHE A 160 33.27 -16.46 13.08
CA PHE A 160 33.68 -17.00 11.79
C PHE A 160 35.11 -17.54 11.79
N ASP A 161 35.38 -18.44 10.86
CA ASP A 161 36.73 -18.86 10.51
C ASP A 161 37.24 -18.05 9.31
N PHE A 162 38.55 -17.76 9.31
CA PHE A 162 39.22 -17.08 8.21
C PHE A 162 40.18 -18.04 7.52
N VAL A 163 39.83 -18.47 6.31
CA VAL A 163 40.41 -19.65 5.64
C VAL A 163 40.98 -19.27 4.28
N THR A 164 42.16 -19.78 3.91
CA THR A 164 42.68 -19.65 2.54
C THR A 164 41.90 -20.54 1.55
N GLY A 165 41.93 -20.19 0.27
CA GLY A 165 41.27 -20.97 -0.80
C GLY A 165 41.82 -22.38 -1.03
N ASP A 166 42.95 -22.75 -0.42
CA ASP A 166 43.46 -24.13 -0.35
C ASP A 166 43.13 -24.85 0.98
N GLY A 167 42.36 -24.21 1.86
CA GLY A 167 41.76 -24.78 3.08
C GLY A 167 42.56 -24.59 4.37
N ALA A 168 43.55 -23.71 4.41
CA ALA A 168 44.33 -23.44 5.62
C ALA A 168 43.69 -22.33 6.47
N VAL A 169 43.40 -22.64 7.73
CA VAL A 169 42.78 -21.72 8.68
C VAL A 169 43.82 -20.72 9.23
N TRP A 170 43.56 -19.42 9.06
CA TRP A 170 44.37 -18.30 9.56
C TRP A 170 43.77 -17.65 10.82
N ALA A 171 42.44 -17.70 10.97
CA ALA A 171 41.72 -17.40 12.21
C ALA A 171 40.63 -18.47 12.43
N ASP A 172 40.41 -18.85 13.68
CA ASP A 172 39.60 -19.98 14.15
C ASP A 172 38.70 -19.44 15.26
N ASP A 173 37.38 -19.61 15.18
CA ASP A 173 36.37 -19.08 16.12
C ASP A 173 36.53 -17.55 16.40
N LEU A 174 36.68 -16.69 15.37
CA LEU A 174 36.96 -15.26 15.58
C LEU A 174 35.68 -14.44 15.84
N ASP A 175 35.47 -14.04 17.11
CA ASP A 175 34.35 -13.21 17.55
C ASP A 175 34.65 -11.69 17.53
N TYR A 176 33.62 -10.85 17.62
CA TYR A 176 33.72 -9.39 17.59
C TYR A 176 34.59 -8.79 18.70
N GLY A 177 35.48 -7.88 18.32
CA GLY A 177 36.46 -7.25 19.20
C GLY A 177 37.65 -8.14 19.56
N VAL A 178 37.74 -9.35 19.00
CA VAL A 178 38.84 -10.30 19.25
C VAL A 178 39.89 -10.22 18.13
N ASN A 179 41.15 -10.49 18.48
CA ASN A 179 42.24 -10.68 17.53
C ASN A 179 42.94 -12.03 17.67
N THR A 180 43.49 -12.54 16.57
CA THR A 180 44.39 -13.70 16.58
C THR A 180 45.78 -13.35 17.14
N ALA A 181 46.60 -14.36 17.43
CA ALA A 181 48.04 -14.16 17.57
C ALA A 181 48.68 -14.03 16.17
N TYR A 182 49.85 -13.37 16.09
CA TYR A 182 50.58 -13.30 14.81
C TYR A 182 50.99 -14.70 14.29
N ALA A 183 50.61 -14.99 13.05
CA ALA A 183 51.03 -16.16 12.29
C ALA A 183 52.02 -15.74 11.18
N SER A 184 53.07 -16.55 10.96
CA SER A 184 54.12 -16.24 9.98
C SER A 184 53.90 -16.98 8.66
N VAL A 185 53.27 -16.31 7.70
CA VAL A 185 52.83 -16.89 6.41
C VAL A 185 53.85 -16.65 5.31
N ASP A 186 53.83 -17.47 4.26
CA ASP A 186 54.68 -17.25 3.09
C ASP A 186 54.17 -16.05 2.28
N ALA A 187 55.08 -15.25 1.71
CA ALA A 187 54.70 -14.12 0.87
C ALA A 187 54.09 -14.57 -0.46
N GLY A 188 53.00 -13.93 -0.89
CA GLY A 188 52.25 -14.31 -2.08
C GLY A 188 50.83 -13.76 -2.10
N ASN A 189 50.04 -14.23 -3.07
CA ASN A 189 48.67 -13.83 -3.31
C ASN A 189 47.75 -14.96 -2.83
N TYR A 190 46.80 -14.64 -1.95
CA TYR A 190 45.86 -15.59 -1.35
C TYR A 190 44.42 -15.17 -1.64
N THR A 191 43.55 -16.13 -1.95
CA THR A 191 42.12 -15.93 -1.75
C THR A 191 41.82 -16.29 -0.30
N LEU A 192 41.33 -15.33 0.49
CA LEU A 192 40.87 -15.57 1.87
C LEU A 192 39.34 -15.62 1.88
N GLN A 193 38.78 -16.42 2.79
CA GLN A 193 37.37 -16.76 2.88
C GLN A 193 36.91 -16.58 4.32
N ILE A 194 35.73 -15.98 4.51
CA ILE A 194 35.01 -15.92 5.77
C ILE A 194 34.00 -17.07 5.73
N THR A 195 34.08 -18.01 6.67
CA THR A 195 33.25 -19.23 6.70
C THR A 195 32.63 -19.48 8.07
N ASP A 196 31.56 -20.29 8.12
CA ASP A 196 30.98 -20.76 9.38
C ASP A 196 32.02 -21.58 10.17
N PRO A 197 32.15 -21.43 11.51
CA PRO A 197 33.21 -22.10 12.26
C PRO A 197 33.17 -23.63 12.16
N GLY A 198 34.25 -24.20 11.63
CA GLY A 198 34.37 -25.63 11.36
C GLY A 198 33.67 -26.16 10.11
N ASP A 199 32.98 -25.32 9.32
CA ASP A 199 32.47 -25.67 7.99
C ASP A 199 32.99 -24.73 6.89
N ASN A 200 34.20 -25.04 6.40
CA ASN A 200 34.85 -24.35 5.30
C ASN A 200 34.10 -24.47 3.94
N THR A 201 32.89 -25.04 3.88
CA THR A 201 32.06 -25.10 2.67
C THR A 201 30.98 -24.03 2.62
N ASP A 202 30.57 -23.47 3.76
CA ASP A 202 29.68 -22.30 3.82
C ASP A 202 30.52 -21.03 3.85
N VAL A 203 30.51 -20.25 2.76
CA VAL A 203 31.39 -19.09 2.57
C VAL A 203 30.59 -17.81 2.44
N TRP A 204 30.69 -16.92 3.41
CA TRP A 204 29.92 -15.67 3.48
C TRP A 204 30.58 -14.52 2.73
N ALA A 205 31.92 -14.51 2.65
CA ALA A 205 32.68 -13.55 1.85
C ALA A 205 34.04 -14.10 1.42
N LYS A 206 34.57 -13.58 0.31
CA LYS A 206 35.88 -13.95 -0.25
C LYS A 206 36.67 -12.69 -0.59
N PHE A 207 37.99 -12.70 -0.42
CA PHE A 207 38.87 -11.55 -0.65
C PHE A 207 40.18 -11.97 -1.34
N ASN A 208 40.68 -11.15 -2.28
CA ASN A 208 42.04 -11.29 -2.84
C ASN A 208 43.04 -10.50 -1.98
N VAL A 209 44.03 -11.20 -1.42
CA VAL A 209 44.94 -10.68 -0.40
C VAL A 209 46.39 -10.94 -0.79
N ASP A 210 47.10 -9.85 -1.09
CA ASP A 210 48.52 -9.88 -1.45
C ASP A 210 49.40 -9.49 -0.24
N VAL A 211 50.26 -10.41 0.20
CA VAL A 211 51.19 -10.20 1.33
C VAL A 211 52.65 -10.24 0.89
N LEU A 212 53.43 -9.25 1.36
CA LEU A 212 54.81 -9.01 0.93
C LEU A 212 55.83 -9.58 1.94
N PRO A 213 57.00 -10.08 1.48
CA PRO A 213 58.03 -10.59 2.39
C PRO A 213 58.67 -9.44 3.21
N ASP A 214 59.22 -9.78 4.38
CA ASP A 214 59.82 -8.82 5.33
C ASP A 214 58.82 -7.75 5.82
N SER A 215 57.56 -8.14 6.00
CA SER A 215 56.50 -7.23 6.46
C SER A 215 55.63 -7.80 7.58
N VAL A 216 54.96 -6.89 8.30
CA VAL A 216 53.93 -7.20 9.29
C VAL A 216 52.64 -6.56 8.78
N VAL A 217 51.54 -7.29 8.85
CA VAL A 217 50.20 -6.79 8.48
C VAL A 217 49.21 -7.19 9.57
N VAL A 218 48.40 -6.23 10.01
CA VAL A 218 47.21 -6.54 10.82
C VAL A 218 45.99 -6.32 9.94
N MET A 219 45.20 -7.38 9.75
CA MET A 219 43.99 -7.38 8.94
C MET A 219 42.80 -7.08 9.83
N PHE A 220 41.91 -6.20 9.38
CA PHE A 220 40.68 -5.83 10.07
C PHE A 220 39.50 -6.04 9.13
N THR A 221 38.52 -6.84 9.56
CA THR A 221 37.18 -6.81 8.97
C THR A 221 36.43 -5.57 9.49
N THR A 222 35.74 -4.88 8.59
CA THR A 222 35.10 -3.58 8.81
C THR A 222 33.78 -3.51 8.03
N GLY A 223 32.85 -2.64 8.42
CA GLY A 223 31.53 -2.56 7.78
C GLY A 223 30.57 -3.69 8.20
N PHE A 224 29.53 -3.90 7.41
CA PHE A 224 28.40 -4.77 7.72
C PHE A 224 28.26 -5.94 6.73
N LEU A 225 28.06 -7.16 7.20
CA LEU A 225 27.73 -8.35 6.40
C LEU A 225 26.41 -8.21 5.65
N THR A 226 25.38 -7.66 6.31
CA THR A 226 24.02 -7.42 5.77
C THR A 226 23.70 -5.92 5.70
N PRO A 227 24.39 -5.15 4.83
CA PRO A 227 24.27 -3.70 4.78
C PRO A 227 22.86 -3.20 4.43
N GLU A 228 22.07 -4.01 3.70
CA GLU A 228 20.66 -3.75 3.38
C GLU A 228 19.76 -3.68 4.62
N ASP A 229 19.95 -4.55 5.61
CA ASP A 229 19.22 -4.51 6.88
C ASP A 229 19.66 -3.29 7.74
N ASP A 230 20.87 -2.78 7.49
CA ASP A 230 21.53 -1.72 8.26
C ASP A 230 21.60 -0.38 7.49
N GLN A 231 20.49 -0.04 6.80
CA GLN A 231 20.27 1.23 6.07
C GLN A 231 21.26 1.54 4.94
N GLY A 232 21.69 0.52 4.18
CA GLY A 232 22.66 0.72 3.09
C GLY A 232 24.04 1.15 3.59
N SER A 233 24.39 0.75 4.82
CA SER A 233 25.70 1.03 5.42
C SER A 233 26.84 0.35 4.63
N GLN A 234 28.09 0.70 4.95
CA GLN A 234 29.22 0.18 4.17
C GLN A 234 29.34 -1.35 4.34
N ALA A 235 29.25 -2.06 3.22
CA ALA A 235 29.35 -3.51 3.16
C ALA A 235 30.67 -4.05 3.71
N LEU A 236 30.66 -5.31 4.14
CA LEU A 236 31.77 -6.01 4.74
C LEU A 236 33.02 -5.94 3.85
N ALA A 237 34.05 -5.30 4.40
CA ALA A 237 35.33 -5.02 3.78
C ALA A 237 36.49 -5.51 4.67
N LEU A 238 37.61 -5.86 4.05
CA LEU A 238 38.82 -6.32 4.72
C LEU A 238 39.96 -5.34 4.42
N ILE A 239 40.53 -4.72 5.45
CA ILE A 239 41.68 -3.83 5.32
C ILE A 239 42.94 -4.44 5.95
N GLY A 240 44.10 -4.23 5.34
CA GLY A 240 45.42 -4.55 5.89
C GLY A 240 46.16 -3.28 6.32
N VAL A 241 46.62 -3.23 7.57
CA VAL A 241 47.36 -2.12 8.16
C VAL A 241 48.82 -2.50 8.40
N SER A 242 49.75 -1.67 7.93
CA SER A 242 51.19 -1.83 8.20
C SER A 242 51.64 -1.07 9.45
N PRO A 243 52.82 -1.39 10.05
CA PRO A 243 53.42 -0.61 11.12
C PRO A 243 53.71 0.87 10.80
N SER A 244 53.75 1.24 9.51
CA SER A 244 53.90 2.64 9.09
C SER A 244 52.57 3.40 9.00
N GLY A 245 51.44 2.75 9.29
CA GLY A 245 50.10 3.32 9.14
C GLY A 245 49.56 3.32 7.72
N ASN A 246 50.18 2.58 6.80
CA ASN A 246 49.60 2.41 5.46
C ASN A 246 48.42 1.45 5.59
N VAL A 247 47.28 1.83 5.03
CA VAL A 247 46.09 0.98 4.91
C VAL A 247 45.93 0.56 3.45
N VAL A 248 45.59 -0.71 3.23
CA VAL A 248 45.22 -1.27 1.93
C VAL A 248 43.89 -2.01 2.11
N GLU A 249 42.85 -1.62 1.38
CA GLU A 249 41.62 -2.41 1.28
C GLU A 249 41.84 -3.56 0.29
N PHE A 250 41.42 -4.78 0.67
CA PHE A 250 41.55 -5.97 -0.14
C PHE A 250 40.27 -6.19 -0.97
N GLU A 251 40.44 -6.59 -2.22
CA GLU A 251 39.35 -6.75 -3.19
C GLU A 251 38.40 -7.89 -2.77
N ARG A 252 37.13 -7.58 -2.47
CA ARG A 252 36.09 -8.58 -2.23
C ARG A 252 35.71 -9.27 -3.55
N ILE A 253 35.77 -10.60 -3.56
CA ILE A 253 35.25 -11.41 -4.66
C ILE A 253 33.74 -11.58 -4.44
N ILE A 254 32.96 -11.08 -5.39
CA ILE A 254 31.49 -11.20 -5.39
C ILE A 254 31.13 -12.50 -6.11
N GLU A 255 30.47 -13.42 -5.41
CA GLU A 255 29.94 -14.63 -6.05
C GLU A 255 28.65 -14.33 -6.82
N LEU A 256 28.47 -15.03 -7.93
CA LEU A 256 27.38 -14.79 -8.88
C LEU A 256 26.04 -15.22 -8.27
N ILE A 257 25.13 -14.27 -8.06
CA ILE A 257 23.75 -14.54 -7.63
C ILE A 257 22.93 -14.93 -8.88
N PRO A 258 22.31 -16.12 -8.94
CA PRO A 258 21.33 -16.43 -9.98
C PRO A 258 20.06 -15.59 -9.76
N GLY A 259 19.82 -14.61 -10.64
CA GLY A 259 18.56 -13.85 -10.64
C GLY A 259 17.34 -14.72 -10.99
N PRO A 260 16.11 -14.28 -10.67
CA PRO A 260 14.88 -15.08 -10.79
C PRO A 260 14.35 -15.17 -12.24
N TRP A 261 15.25 -15.28 -13.22
CA TRP A 261 14.95 -15.11 -14.65
C TRP A 261 14.38 -16.37 -15.29
N LYS A 262 13.11 -16.32 -15.68
CA LYS A 262 12.41 -17.41 -16.38
C LYS A 262 12.47 -17.23 -17.90
N ASN A 263 12.67 -18.33 -18.63
CA ASN A 263 12.69 -18.32 -20.09
C ASN A 263 11.27 -18.37 -20.66
N ALA A 264 10.83 -17.29 -21.31
CA ALA A 264 9.52 -17.19 -21.99
C ALA A 264 9.59 -17.55 -23.49
N GLY A 265 10.74 -18.03 -23.98
CA GLY A 265 10.89 -18.56 -25.34
C GLY A 265 11.34 -17.52 -26.36
N THR A 266 10.72 -17.53 -27.54
CA THR A 266 11.10 -16.65 -28.66
C THR A 266 10.46 -15.28 -28.56
N SER A 267 11.19 -14.25 -28.95
CA SER A 267 10.68 -12.87 -29.00
C SER A 267 9.49 -12.73 -29.96
N SER A 268 8.57 -11.80 -29.65
CA SER A 268 7.44 -11.41 -30.53
C SER A 268 7.86 -10.60 -31.76
N TYR A 269 9.15 -10.25 -31.88
CA TYR A 269 9.71 -9.63 -33.09
C TYR A 269 10.10 -10.70 -34.10
N GLN A 270 9.44 -10.70 -35.26
CA GLN A 270 9.75 -11.61 -36.35
C GLN A 270 10.62 -10.93 -37.40
N TYR A 271 11.49 -11.72 -38.05
CA TYR A 271 12.33 -11.23 -39.14
C TYR A 271 11.47 -10.80 -40.33
N ASP A 272 11.59 -9.52 -40.72
CA ASP A 272 10.91 -8.94 -41.88
C ASP A 272 11.86 -8.86 -43.08
N SER A 273 12.97 -8.13 -42.93
CA SER A 273 13.86 -7.84 -44.05
C SER A 273 15.28 -7.45 -43.61
N VAL A 274 16.19 -7.35 -44.58
CA VAL A 274 17.44 -6.59 -44.38
C VAL A 274 17.12 -5.13 -44.70
N PHE A 275 17.46 -4.21 -43.79
CA PHE A 275 17.30 -2.78 -44.02
C PHE A 275 18.22 -2.32 -45.16
N GLU A 276 17.76 -1.39 -46.00
CA GLU A 276 18.43 -1.01 -47.27
C GLU A 276 19.69 -0.13 -47.10
N ASP A 277 20.52 -0.41 -46.10
CA ASP A 277 21.90 0.08 -46.05
C ASP A 277 22.90 -1.04 -46.37
N THR A 278 23.08 -1.29 -47.67
CA THR A 278 24.11 -2.21 -48.17
C THR A 278 25.50 -1.56 -48.26
N THR A 279 25.69 -0.36 -47.71
CA THR A 279 26.95 0.40 -47.81
C THR A 279 27.77 0.32 -46.53
N VAL A 280 27.12 0.24 -45.36
CA VAL A 280 27.81 0.14 -44.07
C VAL A 280 28.58 -1.18 -43.91
N VAL A 281 29.90 -1.10 -43.95
CA VAL A 281 30.81 -2.21 -43.61
C VAL A 281 31.08 -2.23 -42.10
N SER A 282 30.78 -3.36 -41.46
CA SER A 282 30.87 -3.52 -40.00
C SER A 282 30.07 -2.49 -39.20
N PRO A 283 28.72 -2.50 -39.32
CA PRO A 283 27.84 -1.68 -38.51
C PRO A 283 28.03 -2.02 -37.03
N HIS A 284 28.03 -0.98 -36.18
CA HIS A 284 28.23 -1.14 -34.74
C HIS A 284 27.29 -0.29 -33.90
N GLY A 285 26.97 0.93 -34.32
CA GLY A 285 25.92 1.75 -33.70
C GLY A 285 24.72 1.87 -34.62
N VAL A 286 23.52 1.76 -34.05
CA VAL A 286 22.25 2.08 -34.72
C VAL A 286 21.38 2.87 -33.76
N ALA A 287 20.63 3.85 -34.27
CA ALA A 287 19.65 4.61 -33.50
C ALA A 287 18.49 4.99 -34.43
N VAL A 288 17.32 5.27 -33.88
CA VAL A 288 16.17 5.77 -34.65
C VAL A 288 15.75 7.11 -34.08
N ASP A 289 15.66 8.15 -34.92
CA ASP A 289 15.26 9.47 -34.44
C ASP A 289 13.75 9.64 -34.31
N LYS A 290 13.33 10.76 -33.72
CA LYS A 290 11.93 11.20 -33.57
C LYS A 290 11.12 11.28 -34.89
N HIS A 291 11.76 11.18 -36.06
CA HIS A 291 11.12 11.14 -37.37
C HIS A 291 11.09 9.72 -37.98
N ASN A 292 11.38 8.70 -37.16
CA ASN A 292 11.47 7.29 -37.53
C ASN A 292 12.51 7.01 -38.64
N ARG A 293 13.60 7.81 -38.68
CA ARG A 293 14.75 7.56 -39.55
C ARG A 293 15.82 6.80 -38.79
N VAL A 294 16.36 5.76 -39.42
CA VAL A 294 17.45 4.93 -38.94
C VAL A 294 18.78 5.63 -39.21
N TRP A 295 19.54 5.86 -38.15
CA TRP A 295 20.91 6.35 -38.17
C TRP A 295 21.85 5.18 -37.92
N SER A 296 22.96 5.10 -38.66
CA SER A 296 23.92 4.00 -38.48
C SER A 296 25.38 4.41 -38.64
N GLY A 297 26.22 3.85 -37.76
CA GLY A 297 27.64 4.11 -37.66
C GLY A 297 28.50 2.85 -37.84
N SER A 298 29.68 3.05 -38.41
CA SER A 298 30.64 1.98 -38.74
C SER A 298 31.81 1.94 -37.76
N TYR A 299 32.33 0.75 -37.45
CA TYR A 299 33.54 0.64 -36.63
C TYR A 299 34.84 0.94 -37.39
N GLY A 300 34.94 0.52 -38.66
CA GLY A 300 36.17 0.62 -39.45
C GLY A 300 36.02 1.10 -40.90
N ALA A 301 34.79 1.31 -41.38
CA ALA A 301 34.54 1.78 -42.75
C ALA A 301 34.86 3.27 -42.91
N SER A 302 35.11 3.71 -44.15
CA SER A 302 35.47 5.09 -44.48
C SER A 302 34.30 5.90 -45.03
N GLU A 303 33.09 5.67 -44.49
CA GLU A 303 31.85 6.04 -45.16
C GLU A 303 31.08 7.19 -44.52
N GLY A 304 31.35 7.53 -43.25
CA GLY A 304 30.55 8.51 -42.50
C GLY A 304 29.27 7.91 -41.92
N ILE A 305 28.46 8.75 -41.28
CA ILE A 305 27.18 8.33 -40.68
C ILE A 305 26.10 8.30 -41.77
N ARG A 306 25.37 7.20 -41.88
CA ARG A 306 24.23 7.04 -42.80
C ARG A 306 22.92 7.32 -42.08
N VAL A 307 21.99 8.00 -42.76
CA VAL A 307 20.64 8.31 -42.24
C VAL A 307 19.59 8.04 -43.31
N ARG A 308 18.69 7.09 -43.03
CA ARG A 308 17.66 6.62 -43.97
C ARG A 308 16.31 6.53 -43.28
N SER A 309 15.23 6.85 -43.99
CA SER A 309 13.87 6.57 -43.53
C SER A 309 13.62 5.05 -43.50
N ALA A 310 12.57 4.60 -42.80
CA ALA A 310 12.20 3.18 -42.69
C ALA A 310 11.99 2.45 -44.05
N ASP A 311 11.77 3.19 -45.13
CA ASP A 311 11.63 2.70 -46.51
C ASP A 311 12.96 2.67 -47.30
N GLY A 312 14.09 2.96 -46.65
CA GLY A 312 15.43 3.02 -47.28
C GLY A 312 15.82 4.40 -47.85
N THR A 313 14.88 5.35 -47.93
CA THR A 313 15.12 6.68 -48.52
C THR A 313 16.15 7.47 -47.72
N GLU A 314 17.25 7.84 -48.37
CA GLU A 314 18.36 8.57 -47.74
C GLU A 314 18.03 10.04 -47.45
N ALA A 315 18.38 10.51 -46.24
CA ALA A 315 18.19 11.90 -45.83
C ALA A 315 19.12 12.85 -46.60
N LEU A 316 18.71 14.11 -46.82
CA LEU A 316 19.46 15.07 -47.65
C LEU A 316 20.86 15.42 -47.14
N PHE A 317 21.11 15.30 -45.83
CA PHE A 317 22.41 15.50 -45.20
C PHE A 317 23.20 14.18 -45.02
N SER A 318 22.63 13.04 -45.43
CA SER A 318 23.35 11.76 -45.46
C SER A 318 24.13 11.65 -46.79
N PRO A 319 25.39 11.19 -46.75
CA PRO A 319 26.13 10.77 -45.55
C PRO A 319 26.83 11.93 -44.83
N ILE A 320 26.80 11.90 -43.50
CA ILE A 320 27.52 12.87 -42.66
C ILE A 320 28.98 12.42 -42.59
N ALA A 321 29.83 13.01 -43.43
CA ALA A 321 31.25 12.72 -43.50
C ALA A 321 32.03 13.27 -42.29
N SER A 322 31.73 14.50 -41.87
CA SER A 322 32.30 15.14 -40.68
C SER A 322 31.31 16.16 -40.09
N VAL A 323 31.53 16.55 -38.84
CA VAL A 323 30.88 17.72 -38.21
C VAL A 323 31.93 18.66 -37.62
N THR A 324 31.63 19.95 -37.54
CA THR A 324 32.49 20.94 -36.87
C THR A 324 31.83 21.45 -35.60
N ILE A 325 32.50 21.33 -34.46
CA ILE A 325 32.03 21.76 -33.14
C ILE A 325 33.15 22.55 -32.49
N ASP A 326 32.87 23.79 -32.04
CA ASP A 326 33.85 24.74 -31.49
C ASP A 326 35.10 24.94 -32.37
N GLY A 327 34.92 24.89 -33.69
CA GLY A 327 36.02 24.99 -34.66
C GLY A 327 36.89 23.74 -34.79
N THR A 328 36.55 22.66 -34.10
CA THR A 328 37.18 21.33 -34.23
C THR A 328 36.36 20.48 -35.21
N GLU A 329 36.99 19.99 -36.28
CA GLU A 329 36.37 19.03 -37.19
C GLU A 329 36.49 17.60 -36.63
N ILE A 330 35.39 16.85 -36.64
CA ILE A 330 35.30 15.45 -36.25
C ILE A 330 34.96 14.62 -37.49
N ASP A 331 35.95 13.93 -38.05
CA ASP A 331 35.84 13.17 -39.29
C ASP A 331 35.37 11.72 -39.05
N PHE A 332 34.21 11.37 -39.59
CA PHE A 332 33.61 10.02 -39.55
C PHE A 332 34.01 9.13 -40.73
N THR A 333 34.86 9.60 -41.65
CA THR A 333 35.38 8.85 -42.80
C THR A 333 36.80 8.32 -42.60
N ALA A 334 37.66 8.95 -41.79
CA ALA A 334 38.91 8.33 -41.34
C ALA A 334 38.75 7.66 -39.98
N ASN A 335 38.76 6.32 -39.95
CA ASN A 335 38.59 5.51 -38.74
C ASN A 335 37.32 5.91 -37.96
N ALA A 336 36.17 5.60 -38.56
CA ALA A 336 34.84 5.95 -38.06
C ALA A 336 34.61 5.54 -36.60
N ASN A 337 35.18 4.40 -36.17
CA ASN A 337 35.33 3.96 -34.78
C ASN A 337 34.06 4.10 -33.92
N CYS A 338 32.89 3.86 -34.53
CA CYS A 338 31.61 3.86 -33.85
C CYS A 338 31.58 2.75 -32.80
N ARG A 339 31.26 3.09 -31.55
CA ARG A 339 31.12 2.15 -30.44
C ARG A 339 29.69 1.97 -29.96
N GLY A 340 28.83 2.94 -30.25
CA GLY A 340 27.42 2.93 -29.92
C GLY A 340 26.76 4.23 -30.34
N MET A 341 25.43 4.21 -30.34
CA MET A 341 24.57 5.35 -30.68
C MET A 341 23.33 5.28 -29.82
N ALA A 342 22.82 6.45 -29.42
CA ALA A 342 21.58 6.59 -28.67
C ALA A 342 20.85 7.87 -29.08
N VAL A 343 19.64 8.05 -28.58
CA VAL A 343 18.82 9.25 -28.77
C VAL A 343 18.82 10.01 -27.45
N ALA A 344 19.24 11.28 -27.48
CA ALA A 344 19.09 12.18 -26.34
C ALA A 344 17.62 12.55 -26.13
N LYS A 345 17.24 12.95 -24.91
CA LYS A 345 15.86 13.31 -24.54
C LYS A 345 15.21 14.39 -25.42
N ASP A 346 16.00 15.26 -26.07
CA ASP A 346 15.53 16.26 -27.03
C ASP A 346 15.32 15.71 -28.47
N GLY A 347 15.46 14.40 -28.66
CA GLY A 347 15.33 13.70 -29.93
C GLY A 347 16.55 13.81 -30.85
N ASN A 348 17.66 14.39 -30.40
CA ASN A 348 18.91 14.47 -31.16
C ASN A 348 19.79 13.23 -30.97
N ILE A 349 20.73 12.98 -31.89
CA ILE A 349 21.51 11.73 -31.91
C ILE A 349 22.82 11.88 -31.15
N LEU A 350 23.12 10.89 -30.32
CA LEU A 350 24.40 10.70 -29.64
C LEU A 350 25.23 9.66 -30.39
N TYR A 351 26.49 9.98 -30.66
CA TYR A 351 27.41 9.12 -31.41
C TYR A 351 28.74 8.97 -30.64
N ALA A 352 29.06 7.75 -30.21
CA ALA A 352 30.32 7.44 -29.52
C ALA A 352 31.41 7.09 -30.54
N LYS A 353 32.41 7.99 -30.68
CA LYS A 353 33.53 7.87 -31.62
C LYS A 353 34.86 7.73 -30.87
N GLY A 354 35.33 6.50 -30.66
CA GLY A 354 36.56 6.30 -29.88
C GLY A 354 36.41 6.95 -28.50
N ALA A 355 37.20 7.98 -28.20
CA ALA A 355 37.13 8.71 -26.91
C ALA A 355 36.21 9.95 -26.90
N THR A 356 35.57 10.27 -28.02
CA THR A 356 34.73 11.48 -28.15
C THR A 356 33.26 11.09 -28.29
N LEU A 357 32.41 11.64 -27.42
CA LEU A 357 30.95 11.63 -27.60
C LEU A 357 30.55 12.87 -28.41
N VAL A 358 29.70 12.68 -29.40
CA VAL A 358 29.22 13.77 -30.27
C VAL A 358 27.69 13.79 -30.27
N LYS A 359 27.10 14.96 -30.03
CA LYS A 359 25.66 15.20 -30.21
C LYS A 359 25.42 15.85 -31.58
N ILE A 360 24.51 15.29 -32.37
CA ILE A 360 24.25 15.68 -33.77
C ILE A 360 22.77 16.06 -33.92
N ASN A 361 22.54 17.21 -34.56
CA ASN A 361 21.21 17.73 -34.82
C ASN A 361 20.48 16.86 -35.87
N VAL A 362 19.28 16.37 -35.54
CA VAL A 362 18.54 15.51 -36.47
C VAL A 362 17.93 16.24 -37.66
N GLU A 363 17.70 17.56 -37.57
CA GLU A 363 17.14 18.33 -38.68
C GLU A 363 18.18 18.66 -39.74
N THR A 364 19.41 19.01 -39.31
CA THR A 364 20.46 19.55 -40.20
C THR A 364 21.64 18.60 -40.44
N GLY A 365 21.85 17.60 -39.58
CA GLY A 365 23.05 16.76 -39.57
C GLY A 365 24.30 17.47 -39.00
N GLU A 366 24.16 18.68 -38.47
CA GLU A 366 25.27 19.46 -37.90
C GLU A 366 25.59 19.01 -36.46
N GLY A 367 26.86 19.12 -36.08
CA GLY A 367 27.31 18.86 -34.71
C GLY A 367 26.85 19.95 -33.74
N MET A 368 26.29 19.56 -32.60
CA MET A 368 25.77 20.47 -31.57
C MET A 368 26.73 20.63 -30.40
N ALA A 369 27.26 19.52 -29.89
CA ALA A 369 28.13 19.48 -28.72
C ALA A 369 29.07 18.26 -28.79
N LYS A 370 30.22 18.33 -28.11
CA LYS A 370 31.15 17.21 -27.97
C LYS A 370 31.71 17.12 -26.55
N TRP A 371 32.05 15.91 -26.12
CA TRP A 371 32.79 15.66 -24.89
C TRP A 371 33.85 14.59 -25.12
N ASP A 372 35.02 14.73 -24.50
CA ASP A 372 36.19 13.84 -24.69
C ASP A 372 36.51 13.10 -23.38
N GLY A 373 36.11 11.84 -23.28
CA GLY A 373 36.10 11.06 -22.03
C GLY A 373 37.38 10.33 -21.65
N GLY A 374 38.54 10.75 -22.15
CA GLY A 374 39.86 10.20 -21.79
C GLY A 374 40.19 8.77 -22.28
N GLY A 375 39.19 7.91 -22.52
CA GLY A 375 39.33 6.53 -23.01
C GLY A 375 38.24 6.15 -24.01
N SER A 376 38.31 4.95 -24.61
CA SER A 376 37.32 4.53 -25.62
C SER A 376 35.93 4.35 -25.00
N LEU A 377 34.97 5.17 -25.39
CA LEU A 377 33.57 5.13 -24.97
C LEU A 377 32.84 3.88 -25.48
N GLY A 378 31.90 3.38 -24.68
CA GLY A 378 30.95 2.33 -25.04
C GLY A 378 29.69 2.86 -25.71
N ASN A 379 28.58 2.13 -25.57
CA ASN A 379 27.26 2.62 -25.93
C ASN A 379 26.75 3.60 -24.84
N PRO A 380 26.34 4.83 -25.20
CA PRO A 380 25.78 5.79 -24.24
C PRO A 380 24.33 5.42 -23.89
N SER A 381 23.92 5.72 -22.66
CA SER A 381 22.52 5.61 -22.20
C SER A 381 22.00 6.98 -21.77
N VAL A 382 20.67 7.14 -21.71
CA VAL A 382 20.00 8.41 -21.35
C VAL A 382 18.86 8.12 -20.38
N ASP A 383 18.67 8.96 -19.36
CA ASP A 383 17.54 8.89 -18.40
C ASP A 383 16.38 9.84 -18.79
N ASP A 384 15.24 9.76 -18.07
CA ASP A 384 14.08 10.63 -18.31
C ASP A 384 14.29 12.06 -17.79
N GLN A 385 15.32 12.33 -16.98
CA GLN A 385 15.76 13.68 -16.63
C GLN A 385 16.44 14.35 -17.83
N GLY A 386 17.19 13.58 -18.61
CA GLY A 386 17.94 13.94 -19.81
C GLY A 386 19.46 13.82 -19.65
N PHE A 387 19.99 13.30 -18.55
CA PHE A 387 21.43 13.06 -18.40
C PHE A 387 21.88 11.89 -19.26
N ILE A 388 23.15 11.92 -19.66
CA ILE A 388 23.76 10.95 -20.57
C ILE A 388 24.88 10.22 -19.85
N TYR A 389 24.76 8.90 -19.76
CA TYR A 389 25.68 8.01 -19.07
C TYR A 389 26.63 7.38 -20.09
N ALA A 390 27.93 7.65 -19.96
CA ALA A 390 28.97 7.20 -20.88
C ALA A 390 30.03 6.34 -20.17
N GLY A 391 29.95 5.01 -20.34
CA GLY A 391 30.96 4.04 -19.86
C GLY A 391 32.15 3.86 -20.81
N LEU A 392 33.22 3.21 -20.33
CA LEU A 392 34.45 2.96 -21.09
C LEU A 392 34.66 1.48 -21.46
N VAL A 393 34.93 1.24 -22.74
CA VAL A 393 35.18 -0.09 -23.32
C VAL A 393 36.36 -0.83 -22.69
N VAL A 394 37.34 -0.10 -22.13
CA VAL A 394 38.54 -0.65 -21.46
C VAL A 394 39.00 0.29 -20.35
N GLY A 395 39.24 -0.26 -19.16
CA GLY A 395 39.83 0.42 -18.00
C GLY A 395 38.91 0.41 -16.78
N VAL A 396 39.50 0.32 -15.58
CA VAL A 396 38.84 0.67 -14.31
C VAL A 396 38.73 2.19 -14.25
N ASN A 397 37.56 2.71 -14.63
CA ASN A 397 37.26 4.13 -14.70
C ASN A 397 35.74 4.34 -14.48
N PRO A 398 35.33 5.52 -13.99
CA PRO A 398 33.94 5.82 -13.71
C PRO A 398 33.07 5.90 -14.97
N VAL A 399 31.76 5.70 -14.81
CA VAL A 399 30.75 6.10 -15.79
C VAL A 399 30.58 7.61 -15.68
N SER A 400 30.85 8.34 -16.76
CA SER A 400 30.66 9.79 -16.79
C SER A 400 29.21 10.14 -17.05
N VAL A 401 28.63 10.98 -16.20
CA VAL A 401 27.28 11.55 -16.36
C VAL A 401 27.40 12.95 -16.95
N LEU A 402 26.77 13.13 -18.10
CA LEU A 402 26.87 14.36 -18.89
C LEU A 402 25.51 15.05 -19.00
N ASN A 403 25.54 16.37 -19.00
CA ASN A 403 24.38 17.21 -19.26
C ASN A 403 23.78 16.94 -20.65
N GLY A 404 22.49 16.61 -20.71
CA GLY A 404 21.79 16.25 -21.95
C GLY A 404 21.85 17.28 -23.07
N GLU A 405 21.86 18.57 -22.72
CA GLU A 405 21.85 19.66 -23.69
C GLU A 405 23.26 19.99 -24.19
N THR A 406 24.24 20.04 -23.28
CA THR A 406 25.56 20.64 -23.53
C THR A 406 26.71 19.63 -23.60
N LEU A 407 26.51 18.37 -23.18
CA LEU A 407 27.55 17.38 -22.90
C LEU A 407 28.61 17.85 -21.87
N ALA A 408 28.32 18.85 -21.04
CA ALA A 408 29.16 19.17 -19.90
C ALA A 408 29.20 17.99 -18.92
N LEU A 409 30.37 17.69 -18.36
CA LEU A 409 30.51 16.68 -17.31
C LEU A 409 29.88 17.21 -16.02
N GLU A 410 28.83 16.54 -15.56
CA GLU A 410 28.14 16.86 -14.30
C GLU A 410 28.74 16.02 -13.16
N GLN A 411 29.04 14.74 -13.42
CA GLN A 411 29.48 13.79 -12.40
C GLN A 411 30.28 12.61 -12.99
N GLU A 412 31.10 11.98 -12.16
CA GLU A 412 31.74 10.69 -12.43
C GLU A 412 31.28 9.65 -11.39
N ILE A 413 30.58 8.60 -11.84
CA ILE A 413 30.13 7.48 -11.01
C ILE A 413 31.21 6.41 -10.99
N THR A 414 31.90 6.24 -9.86
CA THR A 414 32.77 5.08 -9.66
C THR A 414 31.89 3.85 -9.37
N LEU A 415 32.23 2.72 -9.98
CA LEU A 415 31.57 1.43 -9.75
C LEU A 415 32.55 0.51 -9.00
N PRO A 416 32.51 0.45 -7.65
CA PRO A 416 33.49 -0.31 -6.86
C PRO A 416 33.39 -1.82 -7.15
N GLY A 417 34.53 -2.48 -7.34
CA GLY A 417 34.57 -3.91 -7.72
C GLY A 417 34.10 -4.20 -9.15
N ALA A 418 33.85 -3.19 -10.00
CA ALA A 418 33.47 -3.42 -11.39
C ALA A 418 34.60 -4.07 -12.20
N PRO A 419 34.28 -5.01 -13.12
CA PRO A 419 35.25 -5.58 -14.04
C PRO A 419 35.83 -4.51 -14.98
N SER A 420 37.08 -4.72 -15.41
CA SER A 420 37.92 -3.74 -16.12
C SER A 420 37.50 -3.36 -17.56
N PHE A 421 36.26 -3.66 -17.99
CA PHE A 421 35.75 -3.41 -19.33
C PHE A 421 34.23 -3.20 -19.33
N THR A 422 33.72 -2.05 -19.80
CA THR A 422 32.26 -1.80 -19.98
C THR A 422 31.92 -1.28 -21.38
N ARG A 423 31.39 -2.14 -22.27
CA ARG A 423 30.95 -1.76 -23.64
C ARG A 423 29.50 -1.32 -23.70
N GLY A 424 28.67 -1.87 -22.83
CA GLY A 424 27.28 -1.48 -22.66
C GLY A 424 27.10 -0.92 -21.26
N THR A 425 26.48 0.24 -21.18
CA THR A 425 25.88 0.81 -19.98
C THR A 425 24.42 1.08 -20.32
N LEU A 426 23.49 0.72 -19.44
CA LEU A 426 22.07 1.08 -19.55
C LEU A 426 21.61 1.64 -18.21
N VAL A 427 20.96 2.80 -18.21
CA VAL A 427 20.36 3.40 -17.01
C VAL A 427 18.85 3.23 -17.05
N SER A 428 18.21 3.09 -15.88
CA SER A 428 16.76 3.18 -15.73
C SER A 428 16.25 4.59 -16.01
N ALA A 429 14.95 4.70 -16.33
CA ALA A 429 14.31 5.97 -16.64
C ALA A 429 14.44 7.01 -15.51
N ASP A 430 14.39 6.58 -14.25
CA ASP A 430 14.53 7.43 -13.07
C ASP A 430 15.98 7.76 -12.69
N GLY A 431 16.97 7.13 -13.33
CA GLY A 431 18.39 7.31 -13.04
C GLY A 431 18.93 6.52 -11.84
N THR A 432 18.12 5.74 -11.10
CA THR A 432 18.54 5.08 -9.84
C THR A 432 19.25 3.74 -10.04
N THR A 433 18.98 3.07 -11.16
CA THR A 433 19.52 1.76 -11.51
C THR A 433 20.39 1.86 -12.76
N LEU A 434 21.59 1.28 -12.68
CA LEU A 434 22.53 1.21 -13.80
C LEU A 434 22.94 -0.25 -14.03
N TRP A 435 22.96 -0.66 -15.29
CA TRP A 435 23.40 -1.98 -15.73
C TRP A 435 24.75 -1.85 -16.46
N SER A 436 25.70 -2.71 -16.12
CA SER A 436 26.97 -2.87 -16.84
C SER A 436 27.29 -4.35 -17.04
N GLY A 437 28.11 -4.69 -18.03
CA GLY A 437 28.50 -6.08 -18.31
C GLY A 437 30.00 -6.30 -18.19
N ASP A 438 30.41 -7.43 -17.59
CA ASP A 438 31.80 -7.88 -17.61
C ASP A 438 32.22 -8.23 -19.04
N LEU A 439 33.39 -7.80 -19.47
CA LEU A 439 33.92 -8.08 -20.80
C LEU A 439 35.41 -8.46 -20.76
N GLY A 440 35.84 -9.07 -19.66
CA GLY A 440 37.09 -9.83 -19.60
C GLY A 440 37.18 -10.88 -20.74
N GLY A 441 38.39 -11.36 -21.04
CA GLY A 441 38.65 -12.20 -22.22
C GLY A 441 37.87 -13.53 -22.28
N SER A 442 37.25 -13.94 -21.17
CA SER A 442 36.37 -15.11 -21.04
C SER A 442 34.87 -14.79 -21.14
N GLY A 443 34.44 -13.53 -20.92
CA GLY A 443 33.05 -13.18 -20.62
C GLY A 443 32.69 -13.44 -19.15
N GLY A 444 31.59 -12.84 -18.69
CA GLY A 444 31.07 -12.91 -17.31
C GLY A 444 29.56 -12.61 -17.26
N PRO A 445 29.05 -11.99 -16.17
CA PRO A 445 27.65 -11.60 -16.02
C PRO A 445 27.35 -10.15 -16.47
N LEU A 446 26.07 -9.79 -16.49
CA LEU A 446 25.64 -8.40 -16.31
C LEU A 446 25.47 -8.12 -14.82
N TYR A 447 25.96 -6.97 -14.34
CA TYR A 447 25.78 -6.49 -12.97
C TYR A 447 24.71 -5.40 -12.93
N LYS A 448 23.80 -5.51 -11.96
CA LYS A 448 22.87 -4.45 -11.56
C LYS A 448 23.52 -3.60 -10.48
N TRP A 449 23.51 -2.30 -10.69
CA TRP A 449 24.00 -1.30 -9.76
C TRP A 449 22.82 -0.41 -9.36
N THR A 450 22.68 -0.11 -8.08
CA THR A 450 21.60 0.76 -7.57
C THR A 450 22.15 1.84 -6.67
N SER A 451 21.51 3.01 -6.67
CA SER A 451 21.88 4.17 -5.87
C SER A 451 20.65 4.95 -5.43
N GLU A 452 20.61 5.34 -4.15
CA GLU A 452 19.57 6.23 -3.59
C GLU A 452 19.92 7.72 -3.73
N ASP A 453 21.22 8.04 -3.82
CA ASP A 453 21.73 9.42 -3.85
C ASP A 453 22.27 9.84 -5.24
N PHE A 454 22.16 8.94 -6.23
CA PHE A 454 22.72 9.07 -7.58
C PHE A 454 24.25 9.17 -7.65
N VAL A 455 24.97 8.98 -6.54
CA VAL A 455 26.44 9.09 -6.45
C VAL A 455 27.09 7.76 -6.11
N ASN A 456 26.58 7.10 -5.07
CA ASN A 456 27.12 5.85 -4.55
C ASN A 456 26.29 4.70 -5.12
N TYR A 457 26.87 4.00 -6.08
CA TYR A 457 26.27 2.83 -6.71
C TYR A 457 26.87 1.54 -6.16
N THR A 458 26.03 0.66 -5.64
CA THR A 458 26.41 -0.66 -5.13
C THR A 458 25.87 -1.76 -6.05
N ILE A 459 26.59 -2.88 -6.18
CA ILE A 459 26.06 -4.07 -6.86
C ILE A 459 24.97 -4.67 -5.98
N THR A 460 23.78 -4.88 -6.56
CA THR A 460 22.64 -5.51 -5.86
C THR A 460 22.10 -6.77 -6.54
N ASP A 461 22.46 -7.04 -7.80
CA ASP A 461 22.02 -8.24 -8.52
C ASP A 461 22.95 -8.56 -9.71
N SER A 462 22.82 -9.75 -10.30
CA SER A 462 23.49 -10.10 -11.55
C SER A 462 22.66 -11.00 -12.48
N ILE A 463 22.74 -10.76 -13.79
CA ILE A 463 22.21 -11.69 -14.79
C ILE A 463 23.36 -12.59 -15.24
N PHE A 464 23.29 -13.86 -14.85
CA PHE A 464 24.25 -14.90 -15.19
C PHE A 464 23.56 -16.22 -15.55
N ALA A 465 22.73 -16.73 -14.65
CA ALA A 465 21.97 -17.97 -14.79
C ALA A 465 20.47 -17.74 -14.64
N ASN A 466 19.67 -18.66 -15.20
CA ASN A 466 18.22 -18.68 -15.04
C ASN A 466 17.80 -19.34 -13.70
N THR A 467 16.48 -19.47 -13.48
CA THR A 467 15.91 -20.16 -12.31
C THR A 467 16.35 -21.62 -12.12
N ASP A 468 16.82 -22.29 -13.18
CA ASP A 468 17.32 -23.67 -13.14
C ASP A 468 18.85 -23.74 -12.88
N ALA A 469 19.48 -22.59 -12.59
CA ALA A 469 20.93 -22.39 -12.48
C ALA A 469 21.74 -22.70 -13.77
N GLU A 470 21.07 -22.76 -14.93
CA GLU A 470 21.73 -22.87 -16.24
C GLU A 470 22.16 -21.46 -16.73
N PRO A 471 23.40 -21.29 -17.23
CA PRO A 471 23.86 -20.00 -17.76
C PRO A 471 22.98 -19.50 -18.91
N ILE A 472 22.51 -18.25 -18.84
CA ILE A 472 21.62 -17.67 -19.88
C ILE A 472 22.45 -17.35 -21.14
N PHE A 473 23.58 -16.68 -20.95
CA PHE A 473 24.56 -16.33 -21.99
C PHE A 473 25.89 -15.92 -21.35
N THR A 474 26.96 -15.81 -22.15
CA THR A 474 28.21 -15.18 -21.69
C THR A 474 28.32 -13.75 -22.23
N THR A 475 28.72 -12.78 -21.41
CA THR A 475 28.89 -11.39 -21.86
C THR A 475 30.17 -11.21 -22.70
N GLN A 476 30.17 -11.72 -23.93
CA GLN A 476 31.26 -11.49 -24.88
C GLN A 476 30.88 -10.41 -25.90
N ARG A 477 31.52 -9.24 -25.75
CA ARG A 477 31.38 -8.07 -26.65
C ARG A 477 29.95 -7.49 -26.75
N THR A 478 29.19 -7.66 -25.67
CA THR A 478 27.81 -7.21 -25.49
C THR A 478 27.65 -5.69 -25.47
N THR A 479 26.52 -5.21 -25.99
CA THR A 479 25.93 -3.89 -25.71
C THR A 479 24.50 -4.09 -25.17
N MET A 480 23.97 -3.03 -24.56
CA MET A 480 22.63 -2.99 -24.01
C MET A 480 21.94 -1.70 -24.49
N ASN A 481 20.64 -1.78 -24.75
CA ASN A 481 19.76 -0.64 -25.01
C ASN A 481 18.39 -0.90 -24.37
N GLY A 482 17.70 0.17 -23.99
CA GLY A 482 16.29 0.11 -23.63
C GLY A 482 15.43 -0.20 -24.86
N GLY A 483 14.39 -1.00 -24.66
CA GLY A 483 13.36 -1.31 -25.66
C GLY A 483 11.96 -0.93 -25.17
N PRO A 484 10.93 -1.22 -25.98
CA PRO A 484 9.55 -0.93 -25.63
C PRO A 484 9.12 -1.62 -24.32
N ASN A 485 8.11 -1.06 -23.66
CA ASN A 485 7.57 -1.55 -22.39
C ASN A 485 8.60 -1.66 -21.24
N GLY A 486 9.68 -0.88 -21.28
CA GLY A 486 10.72 -0.87 -20.23
C GLY A 486 11.68 -2.07 -20.28
N THR A 487 11.68 -2.84 -21.38
CA THR A 487 12.54 -4.02 -21.53
C THR A 487 14.01 -3.65 -21.76
N MET A 488 14.95 -4.45 -21.22
CA MET A 488 16.38 -4.35 -21.54
C MET A 488 16.74 -5.32 -22.66
N TRP A 489 17.34 -4.82 -23.73
CA TRP A 489 17.79 -5.63 -24.87
C TRP A 489 19.31 -5.76 -24.91
N VAL A 490 19.79 -7.00 -24.89
CA VAL A 490 21.19 -7.38 -24.68
C VAL A 490 21.72 -8.15 -25.88
N SER A 491 22.79 -7.66 -26.51
CA SER A 491 23.37 -8.31 -27.71
C SER A 491 24.31 -9.46 -27.34
N HIS A 492 24.12 -10.63 -27.95
CA HIS A 492 24.95 -11.81 -27.73
C HIS A 492 25.68 -12.26 -29.01
N ASP A 493 27.03 -12.26 -28.99
CA ASP A 493 27.91 -12.60 -30.13
C ASP A 493 28.93 -13.69 -29.76
N ASN A 494 28.58 -14.94 -30.06
CA ASN A 494 29.36 -16.13 -29.71
C ASN A 494 30.51 -16.41 -30.71
N ALA A 495 31.41 -15.46 -30.84
CA ALA A 495 32.54 -15.55 -31.78
C ALA A 495 33.92 -15.63 -31.10
N TYR A 496 33.97 -15.42 -29.78
CA TYR A 496 35.21 -15.24 -29.04
C TYR A 496 35.25 -15.99 -27.70
N ALA A 497 34.13 -16.59 -27.27
CA ALA A 497 34.03 -17.45 -26.09
C ALA A 497 34.50 -18.88 -26.41
N ALA A 498 35.59 -19.32 -25.79
CA ALA A 498 36.13 -20.66 -26.01
C ALA A 498 35.33 -21.71 -25.23
N GLY A 499 34.33 -22.32 -25.88
CA GLY A 499 33.51 -23.41 -25.33
C GLY A 499 32.02 -23.10 -25.24
N ASP A 500 31.62 -21.85 -25.48
CA ASP A 500 30.22 -21.45 -25.59
C ASP A 500 29.65 -21.92 -26.95
N ASN A 501 28.45 -22.51 -26.93
CA ASN A 501 27.72 -22.96 -28.12
C ASN A 501 26.35 -22.30 -28.28
N SER A 502 26.05 -21.28 -27.47
CA SER A 502 24.77 -20.56 -27.53
C SER A 502 24.64 -19.73 -28.83
N PRO A 503 23.42 -19.57 -29.36
CA PRO A 503 23.17 -18.92 -30.65
C PRO A 503 23.45 -17.40 -30.62
N ASN A 504 23.72 -16.81 -31.79
CA ASN A 504 23.83 -15.36 -31.92
C ASN A 504 22.43 -14.73 -31.95
N GLY A 505 22.20 -13.70 -31.14
CA GLY A 505 20.89 -13.08 -31.01
C GLY A 505 20.83 -11.96 -30.00
N LEU A 506 19.61 -11.48 -29.75
CA LEU A 506 19.31 -10.53 -28.67
C LEU A 506 18.50 -11.23 -27.59
N PHE A 507 18.87 -11.02 -26.34
CA PHE A 507 18.02 -11.35 -25.19
C PHE A 507 17.24 -10.10 -24.80
N ALA A 508 15.93 -10.24 -24.61
CA ALA A 508 15.06 -9.17 -24.13
C ALA A 508 14.56 -9.54 -22.73
N PHE A 509 14.93 -8.76 -21.73
CA PHE A 509 14.58 -8.95 -20.32
C PHE A 509 13.45 -7.98 -19.94
N ASP A 510 12.38 -8.50 -19.33
CA ASP A 510 11.29 -7.71 -18.77
C ASP A 510 11.38 -7.73 -17.23
N PHE A 511 11.65 -6.58 -16.64
CA PHE A 511 11.82 -6.42 -15.19
C PHE A 511 10.49 -6.48 -14.41
N ASN A 512 9.33 -6.44 -15.07
CA ASN A 512 8.04 -6.55 -14.40
C ASN A 512 7.61 -8.01 -14.21
N SER A 513 7.87 -8.86 -15.20
CA SER A 513 7.54 -10.29 -15.17
C SER A 513 8.70 -11.17 -14.69
N MET A 514 9.92 -10.63 -14.63
CA MET A 514 11.17 -11.37 -14.46
C MET A 514 11.37 -12.49 -15.50
N GLU A 515 10.82 -12.28 -16.70
CA GLU A 515 10.98 -13.19 -17.84
C GLU A 515 11.97 -12.64 -18.86
N TYR A 516 12.56 -13.53 -19.64
CA TYR A 516 13.36 -13.18 -20.81
C TYR A 516 12.93 -13.96 -22.05
N THR A 517 13.05 -13.30 -23.21
CA THR A 517 12.87 -13.93 -24.53
C THR A 517 14.14 -13.82 -25.37
N PHE A 518 14.28 -14.69 -26.35
CA PHE A 518 15.41 -14.69 -27.29
C PHE A 518 14.96 -14.37 -28.72
N LEU A 519 15.64 -13.43 -29.35
CA LEU A 519 15.50 -13.09 -30.77
C LEU A 519 16.71 -13.63 -31.56
N PRO A 520 16.57 -14.74 -32.31
CA PRO A 520 17.66 -15.30 -33.11
C PRO A 520 18.01 -14.42 -34.32
N MET A 521 19.30 -14.34 -34.67
CA MET A 521 19.71 -13.69 -35.92
C MET A 521 19.39 -14.57 -37.14
N PRO A 522 18.91 -14.01 -38.27
CA PRO A 522 18.54 -14.81 -39.46
C PRO A 522 19.70 -15.58 -40.10
N ASP A 523 20.93 -15.05 -40.02
CA ASP A 523 22.16 -15.70 -40.48
C ASP A 523 23.01 -16.20 -39.27
N ASP A 524 22.39 -16.89 -38.31
CA ASP A 524 23.10 -17.46 -37.15
C ASP A 524 24.10 -18.55 -37.57
N ILE A 525 25.39 -18.20 -37.52
CA ILE A 525 26.49 -19.13 -37.69
C ILE A 525 27.45 -18.94 -36.50
N PRO A 526 27.38 -19.79 -35.47
CA PRO A 526 28.26 -19.75 -34.31
C PRO A 526 29.76 -19.67 -34.70
N GLY A 527 30.55 -18.91 -33.95
CA GLY A 527 31.98 -18.73 -34.21
C GLY A 527 32.35 -17.77 -35.35
N THR A 528 31.39 -17.18 -36.09
CA THR A 528 31.70 -16.30 -37.24
C THR A 528 31.83 -14.81 -36.92
N GLY A 529 31.30 -14.34 -35.80
CA GLY A 529 31.24 -12.91 -35.45
C GLY A 529 30.14 -12.12 -36.15
N ASN A 530 29.18 -12.83 -36.74
CA ASN A 530 27.96 -12.27 -37.33
C ASN A 530 26.93 -11.86 -36.27
N GLY A 531 27.25 -11.93 -34.97
CA GLY A 531 26.34 -11.53 -33.90
C GLY A 531 25.97 -10.05 -33.94
N PRO A 532 24.87 -9.68 -33.26
CA PRO A 532 24.43 -8.31 -33.11
C PRO A 532 25.43 -7.49 -32.29
N ARG A 533 25.44 -6.17 -32.51
CA ARG A 533 26.26 -5.19 -31.78
C ARG A 533 25.48 -4.08 -31.14
N ASN A 534 24.25 -3.84 -31.56
CA ASN A 534 23.38 -2.77 -31.10
C ASN A 534 21.97 -3.01 -31.68
N VAL A 535 20.94 -2.53 -31.00
CA VAL A 535 19.54 -2.58 -31.44
C VAL A 535 18.87 -1.24 -31.14
N ALA A 536 18.04 -0.75 -32.06
CA ALA A 536 17.21 0.43 -31.86
C ALA A 536 15.80 0.19 -32.38
N PHE A 537 14.80 0.85 -31.79
CA PHE A 537 13.38 0.63 -32.07
C PHE A 537 12.76 1.81 -32.81
N SER A 538 11.71 1.57 -33.60
CA SER A 538 10.85 2.63 -34.11
C SER A 538 10.23 3.44 -32.97
N VAL A 539 9.77 4.66 -33.28
CA VAL A 539 9.11 5.56 -32.30
C VAL A 539 7.88 4.90 -31.65
N THR A 540 7.19 4.03 -32.38
CA THR A 540 6.03 3.23 -31.95
C THR A 540 6.41 1.91 -31.26
N GLY A 541 7.70 1.53 -31.26
CA GLY A 541 8.18 0.24 -30.80
C GLY A 541 7.84 -0.96 -31.69
N ASP A 542 7.09 -0.78 -32.77
CA ASP A 542 6.64 -1.87 -33.66
C ASP A 542 7.76 -2.55 -34.48
N THR A 543 8.94 -1.93 -34.57
CA THR A 543 10.02 -2.34 -35.47
C THR A 543 11.35 -2.26 -34.74
N ALA A 544 12.16 -3.33 -34.79
CA ALA A 544 13.52 -3.34 -34.27
C ALA A 544 14.55 -3.37 -35.41
N TYR A 545 15.56 -2.51 -35.32
CA TYR A 545 16.69 -2.42 -36.25
C TYR A 545 17.95 -2.89 -35.53
N VAL A 546 18.59 -3.95 -36.03
CA VAL A 546 19.69 -4.64 -35.35
C VAL A 546 20.97 -4.60 -36.20
N ALA A 547 22.01 -3.93 -35.69
CA ALA A 547 23.32 -3.86 -36.33
C ALA A 547 24.10 -5.17 -36.14
N SER A 548 24.57 -5.80 -37.22
CA SER A 548 25.34 -7.06 -37.20
C SER A 548 26.72 -6.90 -37.85
N PHE A 549 27.77 -7.19 -37.07
CA PHE A 549 29.14 -6.74 -37.35
C PHE A 549 29.77 -7.41 -38.58
N ASN A 550 30.08 -8.70 -38.51
CA ASN A 550 30.74 -9.38 -39.65
C ASN A 550 29.77 -9.67 -40.81
N ALA A 551 28.45 -9.67 -40.57
CA ALA A 551 27.47 -9.80 -41.65
C ALA A 551 27.41 -8.55 -42.55
N GLY A 552 27.80 -7.38 -42.02
CA GLY A 552 27.74 -6.11 -42.75
C GLY A 552 26.31 -5.68 -43.07
N ARG A 553 25.39 -5.84 -42.12
CA ARG A 553 23.95 -5.61 -42.30
C ARG A 553 23.31 -4.96 -41.09
N ILE A 554 22.24 -4.22 -41.37
CA ILE A 554 21.22 -3.84 -40.39
C ILE A 554 19.99 -4.70 -40.69
N TRP A 555 19.55 -5.48 -39.71
CA TRP A 555 18.40 -6.36 -39.83
C TRP A 555 17.15 -5.64 -39.34
N LYS A 556 16.02 -5.81 -40.02
CA LYS A 556 14.73 -5.26 -39.64
C LYS A 556 13.82 -6.40 -39.18
N PHE A 557 13.29 -6.25 -37.98
CA PHE A 557 12.30 -7.13 -37.39
C PHE A 557 11.04 -6.32 -37.09
N VAL A 558 9.86 -6.93 -37.21
CA VAL A 558 8.58 -6.30 -36.90
C VAL A 558 7.92 -7.10 -35.77
N ARG A 559 7.42 -6.40 -34.74
CA ARG A 559 6.66 -7.00 -33.64
C ARG A 559 5.33 -7.49 -34.19
N GLU A 560 5.01 -8.75 -33.95
CA GLU A 560 3.64 -9.24 -34.17
C GLU A 560 2.68 -8.42 -33.31
N THR A 561 1.60 -7.92 -33.91
CA THR A 561 0.62 -7.11 -33.19
C THR A 561 -0.05 -8.00 -32.15
N PRO A 562 0.15 -7.77 -30.85
CA PRO A 562 -0.39 -8.67 -29.84
C PRO A 562 -1.91 -8.65 -29.91
N THR A 563 -2.53 -9.80 -29.71
CA THR A 563 -3.95 -9.86 -29.39
C THR A 563 -4.12 -9.28 -27.99
N ARG A 564 -5.12 -8.44 -27.78
CA ARG A 564 -5.31 -7.67 -26.54
C ARG A 564 -6.63 -8.05 -25.90
N ILE A 565 -6.63 -8.37 -24.62
CA ILE A 565 -7.85 -8.68 -23.87
C ILE A 565 -7.91 -7.88 -22.56
N GLN A 566 -9.11 -7.43 -22.18
CA GLN A 566 -9.41 -6.88 -20.87
C GLN A 566 -10.45 -7.76 -20.18
N PHE A 567 -10.20 -8.16 -18.93
CA PHE A 567 -11.21 -8.83 -18.11
C PHE A 567 -11.96 -7.78 -17.30
N VAL A 568 -13.29 -7.92 -17.19
CA VAL A 568 -14.15 -7.04 -16.40
C VAL A 568 -15.15 -7.89 -15.63
N HIS A 569 -15.37 -7.59 -14.36
CA HIS A 569 -16.25 -8.37 -13.49
C HIS A 569 -17.52 -7.61 -13.11
N ALA A 570 -18.68 -8.15 -13.50
CA ALA A 570 -20.01 -7.55 -13.41
C ALA A 570 -21.07 -8.53 -12.87
N SER A 571 -20.68 -9.50 -12.04
CA SER A 571 -21.64 -10.36 -11.33
C SER A 571 -22.16 -9.69 -10.05
N ALA A 572 -23.45 -9.88 -9.79
CA ALA A 572 -24.15 -9.53 -8.55
C ALA A 572 -24.16 -10.67 -7.51
N ASP A 573 -23.59 -11.83 -7.83
CA ASP A 573 -23.62 -13.02 -6.98
C ASP A 573 -22.77 -12.85 -5.71
N ILE A 574 -23.30 -13.29 -4.57
CA ILE A 574 -22.68 -13.15 -3.25
C ILE A 574 -21.40 -13.98 -3.07
N ASP A 575 -21.35 -15.21 -3.57
CA ASP A 575 -20.14 -16.05 -3.52
C ASP A 575 -19.33 -15.93 -4.83
N GLY A 576 -19.91 -15.33 -5.87
CA GLY A 576 -19.21 -14.91 -7.08
C GLY A 576 -18.63 -13.50 -6.99
N ARG A 577 -18.50 -12.90 -5.78
CA ARG A 577 -17.87 -11.58 -5.60
C ARG A 577 -16.35 -11.58 -5.84
N SER A 578 -15.72 -12.74 -5.85
CA SER A 578 -14.29 -12.96 -6.09
C SER A 578 -14.13 -14.29 -6.81
N VAL A 579 -13.32 -14.33 -7.86
CA VAL A 579 -13.12 -15.51 -8.71
C VAL A 579 -11.69 -15.62 -9.22
N ASP A 580 -11.24 -16.84 -9.48
CA ASP A 580 -9.96 -17.11 -10.14
C ASP A 580 -10.16 -17.28 -11.64
N VAL A 581 -9.32 -16.62 -12.43
CA VAL A 581 -9.37 -16.63 -13.90
C VAL A 581 -8.17 -17.37 -14.45
N TYR A 582 -8.44 -18.48 -15.13
CA TYR A 582 -7.45 -19.28 -15.84
C TYR A 582 -7.56 -19.04 -17.34
N VAL A 583 -6.42 -18.99 -18.02
CA VAL A 583 -6.30 -18.93 -19.48
C VAL A 583 -5.47 -20.13 -19.91
N ASN A 584 -6.05 -21.02 -20.72
CA ASN A 584 -5.42 -22.26 -21.19
C ASN A 584 -4.86 -23.12 -20.02
N ASP A 585 -5.67 -23.30 -18.97
CA ASP A 585 -5.34 -23.98 -17.70
C ASP A 585 -4.24 -23.30 -16.84
N GLU A 586 -3.70 -22.14 -17.22
CA GLU A 586 -2.77 -21.34 -16.41
C GLU A 586 -3.52 -20.25 -15.63
N LEU A 587 -3.29 -20.13 -14.31
CA LEU A 587 -3.87 -19.06 -13.49
C LEU A 587 -3.32 -17.70 -13.96
N LYS A 588 -4.21 -16.77 -14.32
CA LYS A 588 -3.84 -15.41 -14.77
C LYS A 588 -4.31 -14.31 -13.83
N LEU A 589 -5.48 -14.46 -13.21
CA LEU A 589 -5.97 -13.56 -12.16
C LEU A 589 -6.40 -14.40 -10.97
N ASP A 590 -5.93 -14.01 -9.80
CA ASP A 590 -6.14 -14.65 -8.51
C ASP A 590 -7.02 -13.70 -7.67
N ASN A 591 -8.11 -14.20 -7.08
CA ASN A 591 -9.09 -13.42 -6.31
C ASN A 591 -9.61 -12.17 -7.07
N PHE A 592 -9.98 -12.32 -8.35
CA PHE A 592 -10.48 -11.24 -9.20
C PHE A 592 -11.88 -10.78 -8.74
N SER A 593 -11.92 -9.62 -8.09
CA SER A 593 -13.11 -9.09 -7.40
C SER A 593 -14.15 -8.48 -8.35
N THR A 594 -15.42 -8.52 -7.95
CA THR A 594 -16.52 -7.90 -8.70
C THR A 594 -16.41 -6.37 -8.73
N THR A 595 -16.96 -5.76 -9.78
CA THR A 595 -16.84 -4.34 -10.10
C THR A 595 -15.40 -3.87 -10.36
N THR A 596 -14.47 -4.79 -10.66
CA THR A 596 -13.09 -4.47 -11.07
C THR A 596 -12.81 -4.88 -12.51
N ALA A 597 -11.67 -4.40 -13.05
CA ALA A 597 -11.20 -4.71 -14.39
C ALA A 597 -9.67 -4.80 -14.43
N THR A 598 -9.13 -5.55 -15.39
CA THR A 598 -7.69 -5.52 -15.70
C THR A 598 -7.37 -4.36 -16.64
N PRO A 599 -6.10 -3.92 -16.74
CA PRO A 599 -5.63 -3.28 -17.96
C PRO A 599 -5.83 -4.21 -19.18
N PHE A 600 -5.81 -3.67 -20.39
CA PHE A 600 -5.63 -4.52 -21.57
C PHE A 600 -4.26 -5.21 -21.52
N MET A 601 -4.27 -6.53 -21.59
CA MET A 601 -3.10 -7.40 -21.54
C MET A 601 -2.91 -8.16 -22.86
N ASP A 602 -1.66 -8.49 -23.17
CA ASP A 602 -1.31 -9.31 -24.33
C ASP A 602 -1.74 -10.77 -24.08
N ILE A 603 -2.33 -11.41 -25.09
CA ILE A 603 -2.76 -12.82 -25.06
C ILE A 603 -2.43 -13.48 -26.40
N ASP A 604 -2.26 -14.81 -26.41
CA ASP A 604 -2.02 -15.55 -27.65
C ASP A 604 -3.23 -15.50 -28.59
N ALA A 605 -2.96 -15.37 -29.89
CA ALA A 605 -3.98 -15.50 -30.93
C ALA A 605 -4.37 -16.96 -31.17
N GLY A 606 -5.58 -17.18 -31.70
CA GLY A 606 -6.10 -18.51 -32.02
C GLY A 606 -7.08 -19.02 -30.98
N ALA A 607 -7.08 -20.34 -30.73
CA ALA A 607 -8.00 -20.96 -29.79
C ALA A 607 -7.52 -20.71 -28.36
N VAL A 608 -8.38 -20.07 -27.56
CA VAL A 608 -8.12 -19.71 -26.16
C VAL A 608 -9.27 -20.23 -25.31
N ASN A 609 -8.98 -20.99 -24.28
CA ASN A 609 -9.96 -21.42 -23.30
C ASN A 609 -9.82 -20.55 -22.03
N ILE A 610 -10.89 -19.87 -21.64
CA ILE A 610 -10.96 -19.11 -20.39
C ILE A 610 -11.77 -19.92 -19.39
N LYS A 611 -11.26 -20.09 -18.16
CA LYS A 611 -12.01 -20.72 -17.06
C LYS A 611 -12.14 -19.76 -15.90
N ILE A 612 -13.32 -19.76 -15.29
CA ILE A 612 -13.59 -19.04 -14.05
C ILE A 612 -13.92 -20.06 -12.97
N SER A 613 -13.19 -20.02 -11.86
CA SER A 613 -13.48 -20.75 -10.62
C SER A 613 -13.89 -19.76 -9.53
N PRO A 614 -14.77 -20.10 -8.59
CA PRO A 614 -14.85 -19.38 -7.33
C PRO A 614 -13.51 -19.43 -6.59
N ASP A 615 -13.28 -18.43 -5.72
CA ASP A 615 -12.02 -18.24 -5.02
C ASP A 615 -11.66 -19.35 -4.00
N ASP A 616 -10.44 -19.26 -3.47
CA ASP A 616 -9.85 -20.14 -2.45
C ASP A 616 -10.69 -20.32 -1.16
N GLN A 617 -11.72 -19.50 -0.91
CA GLN A 617 -12.61 -19.65 0.24
C GLN A 617 -13.75 -20.66 -0.01
N LEU A 618 -14.00 -21.04 -1.27
CA LEU A 618 -14.99 -22.04 -1.63
C LEU A 618 -14.36 -23.43 -1.94
N PRO A 619 -15.13 -24.52 -1.85
CA PRO A 619 -14.62 -25.85 -2.20
C PRO A 619 -14.18 -25.95 -3.66
N ALA A 620 -13.05 -26.63 -3.91
CA ALA A 620 -12.51 -26.87 -5.26
C ALA A 620 -13.38 -27.77 -6.17
N ASP A 621 -14.54 -28.24 -5.69
CA ASP A 621 -15.59 -28.90 -6.49
C ASP A 621 -16.83 -28.00 -6.75
N SER A 622 -16.70 -26.70 -6.47
CA SER A 622 -17.63 -25.65 -6.91
C SER A 622 -17.59 -25.48 -8.44
N LEU A 623 -18.56 -24.75 -9.00
CA LEU A 623 -18.76 -24.72 -10.46
C LEU A 623 -17.63 -23.97 -11.17
N ILE A 624 -16.89 -24.68 -12.02
CA ILE A 624 -16.03 -24.08 -13.04
C ILE A 624 -16.89 -23.71 -14.25
N VAL A 625 -16.78 -22.45 -14.68
CA VAL A 625 -17.35 -21.95 -15.94
C VAL A 625 -16.24 -21.90 -16.98
N GLU A 626 -16.46 -22.48 -18.17
CA GLU A 626 -15.47 -22.51 -19.26
C GLU A 626 -16.02 -21.81 -20.51
N ALA A 627 -15.20 -20.99 -21.16
CA ALA A 627 -15.52 -20.29 -22.40
C ALA A 627 -14.41 -20.52 -23.44
N ASP A 628 -14.73 -21.26 -24.51
CA ASP A 628 -13.86 -21.46 -25.67
C ASP A 628 -13.99 -20.27 -26.64
N LEU A 629 -12.93 -19.47 -26.73
CA LEU A 629 -12.81 -18.34 -27.64
C LEU A 629 -11.90 -18.66 -28.83
N THR A 630 -12.09 -17.94 -29.92
CA THR A 630 -11.13 -17.86 -31.02
C THR A 630 -10.80 -16.40 -31.25
N LEU A 631 -9.56 -16.01 -30.96
CA LEU A 631 -9.10 -14.63 -31.05
C LEU A 631 -8.28 -14.42 -32.32
N ASP A 632 -8.67 -13.46 -33.14
CA ASP A 632 -7.89 -13.02 -34.30
C ASP A 632 -6.60 -12.31 -33.87
N ALA A 633 -5.50 -12.58 -34.57
CA ALA A 633 -4.20 -11.96 -34.29
C ALA A 633 -4.25 -10.43 -34.44
N GLY A 634 -3.80 -9.71 -33.42
CA GLY A 634 -3.89 -8.25 -33.32
C GLY A 634 -5.31 -7.72 -33.03
N GLY A 635 -6.26 -8.60 -32.70
CA GLY A 635 -7.61 -8.22 -32.30
C GLY A 635 -7.69 -7.76 -30.84
N THR A 636 -8.67 -6.90 -30.54
CA THR A 636 -8.96 -6.35 -29.21
C THR A 636 -10.29 -6.88 -28.67
N TYR A 637 -10.28 -7.34 -27.41
CA TYR A 637 -11.40 -8.05 -26.80
C TYR A 637 -11.66 -7.62 -25.35
N VAL A 638 -12.91 -7.76 -24.90
CA VAL A 638 -13.29 -7.71 -23.48
C VAL A 638 -13.93 -9.04 -23.10
N ALA A 639 -13.47 -9.66 -22.01
CA ALA A 639 -14.11 -10.81 -21.38
C ALA A 639 -14.89 -10.33 -20.16
N MET A 640 -16.21 -10.22 -20.31
CA MET A 640 -17.10 -9.73 -19.27
C MET A 640 -17.66 -10.90 -18.44
N VAL A 641 -17.33 -10.95 -17.16
CA VAL A 641 -17.77 -12.01 -16.23
C VAL A 641 -19.06 -11.55 -15.53
N SER A 642 -20.18 -12.26 -15.70
CA SER A 642 -21.46 -11.87 -15.07
C SER A 642 -22.41 -13.06 -14.91
N GLY A 643 -23.45 -12.90 -14.09
CA GLY A 643 -24.49 -13.90 -13.82
C GLY A 643 -24.46 -14.45 -12.39
N ILE A 644 -25.39 -15.35 -12.06
CA ILE A 644 -25.57 -15.97 -10.75
C ILE A 644 -24.99 -17.39 -10.76
N LEU A 645 -24.23 -17.74 -9.72
CA LEU A 645 -23.69 -19.09 -9.57
C LEU A 645 -24.86 -20.07 -9.36
N PRO A 646 -24.94 -21.21 -10.07
CA PRO A 646 -26.04 -22.17 -9.92
C PRO A 646 -26.22 -22.77 -8.51
N ILE A 647 -25.20 -22.71 -7.65
CA ILE A 647 -25.33 -23.05 -6.21
C ILE A 647 -26.13 -22.00 -5.43
N ASN A 648 -26.21 -20.78 -5.95
CA ASN A 648 -26.84 -19.60 -5.35
C ASN A 648 -28.16 -19.22 -6.00
N ILE A 649 -28.59 -19.87 -7.09
CA ILE A 649 -29.88 -19.56 -7.73
C ILE A 649 -31.07 -19.70 -6.75
N ASP A 650 -31.01 -20.67 -5.83
CA ASP A 650 -32.01 -20.88 -4.77
C ASP A 650 -31.82 -19.93 -3.55
N LYS A 651 -30.72 -19.15 -3.49
CA LYS A 651 -30.49 -18.09 -2.49
C LYS A 651 -31.20 -16.77 -2.86
N TYR A 652 -31.72 -16.61 -4.07
CA TYR A 652 -32.40 -15.39 -4.50
C TYR A 652 -33.89 -15.69 -4.74
N ASN A 653 -34.81 -14.84 -4.29
CA ASN A 653 -36.24 -15.14 -4.44
C ASN A 653 -36.77 -14.77 -5.84
N ASN A 654 -36.13 -13.82 -6.52
CA ASN A 654 -36.51 -13.34 -7.84
C ASN A 654 -35.29 -12.83 -8.64
N PRO A 655 -34.22 -13.65 -8.81
CA PRO A 655 -32.96 -13.19 -9.42
C PRO A 655 -33.09 -12.83 -10.91
N ASP A 656 -34.16 -13.31 -11.54
CA ASP A 656 -34.55 -13.00 -12.91
C ASP A 656 -36.08 -13.11 -13.09
N PRO A 657 -36.80 -11.98 -13.07
CA PRO A 657 -38.23 -11.92 -13.35
C PRO A 657 -38.58 -12.28 -14.80
N GLY A 658 -37.59 -12.30 -15.72
CA GLY A 658 -37.78 -12.51 -17.15
C GLY A 658 -37.80 -13.96 -17.60
N ASN A 659 -37.32 -14.90 -16.78
CA ASN A 659 -37.05 -16.30 -17.14
C ASN A 659 -36.08 -16.41 -18.36
N ARG A 660 -35.02 -15.62 -18.32
CA ARG A 660 -33.81 -15.62 -19.17
C ARG A 660 -32.79 -16.63 -18.63
N ASP A 661 -31.66 -16.78 -19.32
CA ASP A 661 -30.50 -17.48 -18.78
C ASP A 661 -29.59 -16.47 -18.08
N ILE A 662 -29.56 -16.55 -16.75
CA ILE A 662 -28.71 -15.70 -15.87
C ILE A 662 -27.60 -16.51 -15.21
N SER A 663 -27.27 -17.68 -15.76
CA SER A 663 -26.16 -18.50 -15.25
C SER A 663 -24.84 -17.72 -15.31
N PHE A 664 -24.00 -17.88 -14.28
CA PHE A 664 -22.65 -17.31 -14.27
C PHE A 664 -21.88 -17.70 -15.54
N ASN A 665 -21.37 -16.71 -16.28
CA ASN A 665 -20.85 -16.88 -17.63
C ASN A 665 -19.81 -15.81 -18.00
N VAL A 666 -19.02 -16.08 -19.05
CA VAL A 666 -18.09 -15.12 -19.67
C VAL A 666 -18.66 -14.69 -21.02
N TYR A 667 -18.92 -13.39 -21.16
CA TYR A 667 -19.45 -12.78 -22.38
C TYR A 667 -18.30 -12.12 -23.16
N PRO A 668 -17.86 -12.69 -24.30
CA PRO A 668 -16.80 -12.11 -25.11
C PRO A 668 -17.33 -10.96 -25.98
N ILE A 669 -16.65 -9.81 -25.94
CA ILE A 669 -16.95 -8.63 -26.74
C ILE A 669 -15.74 -8.34 -27.64
N SER A 670 -15.91 -8.50 -28.96
CA SER A 670 -14.88 -8.26 -29.98
C SER A 670 -14.85 -6.80 -30.46
N ASN A 671 -13.70 -6.34 -30.95
CA ASN A 671 -13.46 -4.96 -31.41
C ASN A 671 -13.54 -3.95 -30.25
N ALA A 672 -12.96 -4.32 -29.10
CA ALA A 672 -12.79 -3.41 -27.98
C ALA A 672 -11.85 -2.24 -28.36
N GLN A 673 -11.99 -1.09 -27.69
CA GLN A 673 -11.19 0.10 -27.98
C GLN A 673 -10.35 0.50 -26.77
N GLU A 674 -9.05 0.71 -26.98
CA GLU A 674 -8.12 1.25 -25.98
C GLU A 674 -8.07 2.80 -25.99
N ALA A 675 -8.65 3.45 -27.01
CA ALA A 675 -8.80 4.89 -27.15
C ALA A 675 -9.97 5.23 -28.08
N ALA A 676 -10.53 6.45 -28.00
CA ALA A 676 -11.63 6.88 -28.87
C ALA A 676 -11.16 7.09 -30.32
N GLN A 677 -12.07 6.88 -31.28
CA GLN A 677 -11.83 7.12 -32.71
C GLN A 677 -11.68 8.63 -33.04
N ASP A 678 -12.31 9.50 -32.25
CA ASP A 678 -12.16 10.96 -32.33
C ASP A 678 -11.52 11.47 -31.02
N PRO A 679 -10.30 12.07 -31.05
CA PRO A 679 -9.65 12.58 -29.85
C PRO A 679 -10.38 13.75 -29.17
N ALA A 680 -11.44 14.30 -29.79
CA ALA A 680 -12.32 15.28 -29.17
C ALA A 680 -13.56 14.68 -28.48
N LYS A 681 -13.71 13.34 -28.48
CA LYS A 681 -14.86 12.59 -27.96
C LYS A 681 -14.45 11.59 -26.88
N VAL A 682 -15.45 10.99 -26.24
CA VAL A 682 -15.31 9.81 -25.39
C VAL A 682 -16.12 8.68 -26.01
N ASP A 683 -15.49 7.53 -26.24
CA ASP A 683 -16.15 6.37 -26.85
C ASP A 683 -16.41 5.30 -25.77
N PHE A 684 -17.66 4.86 -25.59
CA PHE A 684 -17.95 3.76 -24.65
C PHE A 684 -18.91 2.73 -25.21
N LEU A 685 -18.71 1.46 -24.85
CA LEU A 685 -19.74 0.43 -25.01
C LEU A 685 -20.50 0.25 -23.69
N VAL A 686 -21.76 -0.18 -23.74
CA VAL A 686 -22.56 -0.47 -22.54
C VAL A 686 -22.87 -1.98 -22.48
N PHE A 687 -22.68 -2.60 -21.32
CA PHE A 687 -23.05 -4.00 -21.03
C PHE A 687 -24.09 -4.07 -19.89
N HIS A 688 -25.14 -4.87 -20.08
CA HIS A 688 -26.20 -5.06 -19.09
C HIS A 688 -25.95 -6.31 -18.22
N GLY A 689 -25.35 -6.13 -17.03
CA GLY A 689 -25.03 -7.21 -16.09
C GLY A 689 -26.00 -7.37 -14.91
N SER A 690 -27.11 -6.63 -14.85
CA SER A 690 -28.09 -6.75 -13.77
C SER A 690 -29.16 -7.80 -14.11
N THR A 691 -29.22 -8.89 -13.33
CA THR A 691 -29.97 -10.09 -13.70
C THR A 691 -31.48 -9.98 -13.46
N ASP A 692 -31.92 -9.13 -12.53
CA ASP A 692 -33.34 -8.96 -12.17
C ASP A 692 -34.00 -7.73 -12.82
N ALA A 693 -33.22 -6.81 -13.38
CA ALA A 693 -33.77 -5.73 -14.18
C ALA A 693 -34.34 -6.28 -15.51
N PRO A 694 -35.45 -5.72 -16.02
CA PRO A 694 -35.95 -6.04 -17.36
C PRO A 694 -34.93 -5.58 -18.44
N ALA A 695 -35.30 -5.68 -19.72
CA ALA A 695 -34.61 -4.89 -20.74
C ALA A 695 -34.73 -3.40 -20.39
N VAL A 696 -33.68 -2.61 -20.64
CA VAL A 696 -33.58 -1.21 -20.23
C VAL A 696 -33.18 -0.28 -21.37
N ASP A 697 -33.68 0.95 -21.28
CA ASP A 697 -33.16 2.11 -22.01
C ASP A 697 -32.25 2.94 -21.08
N VAL A 698 -31.25 3.61 -21.64
CA VAL A 698 -30.39 4.58 -20.93
C VAL A 698 -30.56 5.95 -21.57
N ILE A 699 -31.11 6.90 -20.82
CA ILE A 699 -31.48 8.23 -21.31
C ILE A 699 -30.57 9.28 -20.67
N ALA A 700 -29.74 9.95 -21.47
CA ALA A 700 -29.00 11.11 -21.02
C ALA A 700 -29.89 12.37 -21.06
N ARG A 701 -30.15 12.98 -19.89
CA ARG A 701 -31.02 14.15 -19.77
C ARG A 701 -30.50 15.31 -20.63
N GLY A 702 -31.40 15.89 -21.43
CA GLY A 702 -31.06 16.98 -22.36
C GLY A 702 -30.32 16.55 -23.64
N VAL A 703 -29.99 15.25 -23.79
CA VAL A 703 -29.28 14.68 -24.94
C VAL A 703 -30.18 13.72 -25.72
N GLY A 704 -30.70 12.69 -25.05
CA GLY A 704 -31.56 11.65 -25.64
C GLY A 704 -31.19 10.23 -25.16
N THR A 705 -31.85 9.24 -25.74
CA THR A 705 -31.56 7.81 -25.54
C THR A 705 -30.17 7.47 -26.10
N LEU A 706 -29.29 6.92 -25.26
CA LEU A 706 -27.96 6.43 -25.62
C LEU A 706 -27.97 4.91 -25.85
N VAL A 707 -28.79 4.18 -25.10
CA VAL A 707 -29.02 2.73 -25.21
C VAL A 707 -30.51 2.47 -25.26
N ASP A 708 -30.96 1.60 -26.16
CA ASP A 708 -32.35 1.36 -26.55
C ASP A 708 -32.60 -0.16 -26.54
N ASP A 709 -33.60 -0.65 -25.80
CA ASP A 709 -34.00 -2.06 -25.68
C ASP A 709 -32.84 -3.05 -25.29
N ALA A 710 -31.89 -2.67 -24.43
CA ALA A 710 -30.81 -3.58 -24.01
C ALA A 710 -31.28 -4.65 -23.01
N ASP A 711 -31.11 -5.93 -23.33
CA ASP A 711 -31.43 -7.07 -22.44
C ASP A 711 -30.19 -7.59 -21.69
N TYR A 712 -30.39 -8.37 -20.63
CA TYR A 712 -29.31 -8.93 -19.81
C TYR A 712 -28.31 -9.74 -20.65
N GLY A 713 -27.02 -9.56 -20.37
CA GLY A 713 -25.91 -10.20 -21.08
C GLY A 713 -25.61 -9.60 -22.46
N GLN A 714 -26.35 -8.58 -22.90
CA GLN A 714 -26.06 -7.88 -24.16
C GLN A 714 -25.09 -6.72 -23.98
N SER A 715 -24.33 -6.44 -25.03
CA SER A 715 -23.49 -5.25 -25.17
C SER A 715 -23.86 -4.42 -26.40
N THR A 716 -23.70 -3.11 -26.29
CA THR A 716 -23.80 -2.19 -27.44
C THR A 716 -22.52 -2.23 -28.28
N SER A 717 -22.59 -1.66 -29.49
CA SER A 717 -21.37 -1.11 -30.12
C SER A 717 -20.89 0.13 -29.34
N TYR A 718 -19.68 0.59 -29.60
CA TYR A 718 -19.20 1.86 -29.03
C TYR A 718 -20.05 3.05 -29.48
N ILE A 719 -20.35 3.93 -28.52
CA ILE A 719 -21.13 5.16 -28.63
C ILE A 719 -20.19 6.33 -28.33
N SER A 720 -20.13 7.31 -29.23
CA SER A 720 -19.28 8.50 -29.08
C SER A 720 -20.07 9.68 -28.52
N VAL A 721 -19.61 10.28 -27.41
CA VAL A 721 -20.21 11.48 -26.78
C VAL A 721 -19.18 12.59 -26.56
N ASP A 722 -19.66 13.81 -26.26
CA ASP A 722 -18.77 14.90 -25.83
C ASP A 722 -18.19 14.63 -24.43
N PRO A 723 -16.94 15.05 -24.13
CA PRO A 723 -16.37 14.96 -22.79
C PRO A 723 -17.06 15.99 -21.87
N ALA A 724 -18.13 15.53 -21.21
CA ALA A 724 -18.99 16.32 -20.33
C ALA A 724 -19.60 15.43 -19.24
N SER A 725 -20.27 16.04 -18.26
CA SER A 725 -21.03 15.32 -17.24
C SER A 725 -22.48 15.09 -17.69
N TYR A 726 -22.99 13.89 -17.47
CA TYR A 726 -24.31 13.44 -17.93
C TYR A 726 -25.14 12.86 -16.79
N THR A 727 -26.34 13.39 -16.57
CA THR A 727 -27.38 12.72 -15.80
C THR A 727 -28.01 11.61 -16.66
N LEU A 728 -27.84 10.36 -16.28
CA LEU A 728 -28.34 9.16 -16.95
C LEU A 728 -29.54 8.58 -16.19
N ASP A 729 -30.72 8.57 -16.81
CA ASP A 729 -31.87 7.81 -16.32
C ASP A 729 -31.87 6.40 -16.91
N ILE A 730 -32.01 5.40 -16.05
CA ILE A 730 -32.27 4.01 -16.43
C ILE A 730 -33.78 3.79 -16.38
N THR A 731 -34.38 3.39 -17.49
CA THR A 731 -35.84 3.16 -17.59
C THR A 731 -36.11 1.75 -18.13
N PRO A 732 -37.24 1.11 -17.77
CA PRO A 732 -37.66 -0.12 -18.44
C PRO A 732 -37.88 0.14 -19.94
N ALA A 733 -37.40 -0.79 -20.76
CA ALA A 733 -37.64 -0.82 -22.19
C ALA A 733 -39.11 -0.51 -22.52
N GLN A 734 -39.32 0.45 -23.42
CA GLN A 734 -40.64 0.91 -23.89
C GLN A 734 -41.50 1.68 -22.84
N ASP A 735 -41.01 1.97 -21.63
CA ASP A 735 -41.64 2.89 -20.66
C ASP A 735 -40.67 3.92 -20.05
N ASN A 736 -40.33 4.91 -20.87
CA ASN A 736 -39.43 6.01 -20.50
C ASN A 736 -40.08 7.07 -19.59
N ASN A 737 -41.23 6.76 -18.96
CA ASN A 737 -41.84 7.56 -17.90
C ASN A 737 -41.51 7.00 -16.50
N THR A 738 -41.10 5.73 -16.41
CA THR A 738 -40.78 5.05 -15.15
C THR A 738 -39.26 5.02 -14.99
N ILE A 739 -38.71 5.93 -14.18
CA ILE A 739 -37.28 5.94 -13.85
C ILE A 739 -37.01 4.87 -12.79
N ALA A 740 -36.16 3.90 -13.12
CA ALA A 740 -35.76 2.80 -12.26
C ALA A 740 -34.55 3.18 -11.38
N ALA A 741 -33.61 3.94 -11.94
CA ALA A 741 -32.49 4.56 -11.24
C ALA A 741 -31.98 5.78 -12.05
N THR A 742 -31.30 6.72 -11.39
CA THR A 742 -30.61 7.84 -12.05
C THR A 742 -29.16 7.87 -11.57
N PHE A 743 -28.22 8.20 -12.45
CA PHE A 743 -26.79 8.29 -12.18
C PHE A 743 -26.18 9.59 -12.75
N GLU A 744 -25.17 10.16 -12.12
CA GLU A 744 -24.27 11.14 -12.74
C GLU A 744 -23.01 10.44 -13.27
N ALA A 745 -22.74 10.63 -14.57
CA ALA A 745 -21.55 10.13 -15.25
C ALA A 745 -20.68 11.33 -15.70
N ASP A 746 -19.60 11.64 -14.97
CA ASP A 746 -18.66 12.69 -15.37
C ASP A 746 -17.59 12.18 -16.34
N LEU A 747 -17.74 12.52 -17.62
CA LEU A 747 -16.79 12.17 -18.68
C LEU A 747 -15.90 13.37 -19.08
N SER A 748 -15.96 14.49 -18.34
CA SER A 748 -15.30 15.75 -18.72
C SER A 748 -13.77 15.68 -18.80
N GLY A 749 -13.15 14.75 -18.06
CA GLY A 749 -11.70 14.50 -18.09
C GLY A 749 -11.23 13.47 -19.12
N LEU A 750 -12.13 12.81 -19.86
CA LEU A 750 -11.84 11.59 -20.63
C LEU A 750 -11.74 11.79 -22.15
N ALA A 751 -11.49 13.00 -22.64
CA ALA A 751 -11.37 13.29 -24.07
C ALA A 751 -10.26 12.45 -24.75
N GLY A 752 -10.62 11.74 -25.81
CA GLY A 752 -9.77 10.75 -26.50
C GLY A 752 -9.73 9.37 -25.84
N GLY A 753 -10.34 9.19 -24.68
CA GLY A 753 -10.42 7.92 -23.96
C GLY A 753 -11.58 7.03 -24.43
N ALA A 754 -11.40 5.73 -24.25
CA ALA A 754 -12.45 4.73 -24.39
C ALA A 754 -12.87 4.16 -23.03
N ALA A 755 -14.05 3.54 -22.93
CA ALA A 755 -14.50 2.83 -21.73
C ALA A 755 -15.45 1.65 -22.02
N VAL A 756 -15.54 0.72 -21.08
CA VAL A 756 -16.60 -0.29 -20.98
C VAL A 756 -17.51 0.11 -19.82
N VAL A 757 -18.69 0.65 -20.12
CA VAL A 757 -19.72 0.93 -19.13
C VAL A 757 -20.50 -0.36 -18.86
N PHE A 758 -20.72 -0.73 -17.60
CA PHE A 758 -21.45 -1.94 -17.24
C PHE A 758 -22.33 -1.74 -16.01
N ALA A 759 -23.51 -2.35 -16.03
CA ALA A 759 -24.37 -2.48 -14.86
C ALA A 759 -23.98 -3.71 -14.03
N SER A 760 -24.00 -3.59 -12.69
CA SER A 760 -23.86 -4.72 -11.76
C SER A 760 -24.82 -4.54 -10.58
N GLY A 761 -25.15 -5.62 -9.88
CA GLY A 761 -26.13 -5.63 -8.78
C GLY A 761 -27.59 -5.82 -9.23
N PHE A 762 -28.49 -5.85 -8.25
CA PHE A 762 -29.92 -6.07 -8.42
C PHE A 762 -30.71 -4.75 -8.44
N LEU A 763 -31.65 -4.61 -9.37
CA LEU A 763 -32.64 -3.53 -9.38
C LEU A 763 -33.61 -3.63 -8.20
N THR A 764 -33.91 -4.85 -7.74
CA THR A 764 -34.79 -5.14 -6.60
C THR A 764 -34.09 -5.91 -5.47
N PRO A 765 -33.13 -5.30 -4.75
CA PRO A 765 -32.38 -5.95 -3.66
C PRO A 765 -33.23 -6.67 -2.62
N ALA A 766 -34.35 -6.06 -2.22
CA ALA A 766 -35.24 -6.62 -1.19
C ALA A 766 -35.86 -7.96 -1.61
N ASP A 767 -36.16 -8.14 -2.90
CA ASP A 767 -36.65 -9.42 -3.42
C ASP A 767 -35.49 -10.43 -3.57
N ASN A 768 -34.27 -9.95 -3.73
CA ASN A 768 -33.04 -10.74 -3.87
C ASN A 768 -32.20 -10.82 -2.57
N GLN A 769 -32.91 -11.05 -1.46
CA GLN A 769 -32.38 -11.28 -0.10
C GLN A 769 -31.48 -10.16 0.50
N GLY A 770 -31.55 -8.95 -0.04
CA GLY A 770 -30.73 -7.80 0.36
C GLY A 770 -29.52 -7.55 -0.53
N GLY A 771 -29.26 -8.44 -1.50
CA GLY A 771 -28.07 -8.43 -2.34
C GLY A 771 -27.80 -7.10 -3.04
N GLN A 772 -26.52 -6.84 -3.31
CA GLN A 772 -25.97 -5.56 -3.80
C GLN A 772 -26.91 -4.82 -4.78
N ALA A 773 -27.22 -3.57 -4.46
CA ALA A 773 -28.07 -2.73 -5.30
C ALA A 773 -27.44 -2.40 -6.66
N LEU A 774 -28.29 -2.18 -7.66
CA LEU A 774 -27.91 -1.75 -9.00
C LEU A 774 -26.99 -0.52 -8.94
N GLY A 775 -25.76 -0.72 -9.40
CA GLY A 775 -24.75 0.29 -9.68
C GLY A 775 -24.38 0.30 -11.17
N LEU A 776 -23.75 1.39 -11.60
CA LEU A 776 -23.31 1.60 -12.97
C LEU A 776 -21.84 2.03 -12.96
N PHE A 777 -21.01 1.33 -13.70
CA PHE A 777 -19.55 1.40 -13.60
C PHE A 777 -18.93 1.62 -14.98
N ALA A 778 -17.75 2.22 -15.06
CA ALA A 778 -16.98 2.39 -16.29
C ALA A 778 -15.56 1.86 -16.09
N ALA A 779 -15.24 0.72 -16.70
CA ALA A 779 -13.89 0.20 -16.80
C ALA A 779 -13.12 0.92 -17.91
N LEU A 780 -12.00 1.54 -17.54
CA LEU A 780 -11.09 2.20 -18.47
C LEU A 780 -10.04 1.20 -18.99
N PRO A 781 -9.42 1.44 -20.17
CA PRO A 781 -8.40 0.55 -20.77
C PRO A 781 -7.18 0.24 -19.90
N ASN A 782 -6.90 1.07 -18.89
CA ASN A 782 -5.84 0.88 -17.90
C ASN A 782 -6.28 0.06 -16.66
N GLY A 783 -7.49 -0.50 -16.65
CA GLY A 783 -8.04 -1.28 -15.55
C GLY A 783 -8.69 -0.48 -14.42
N VAL A 784 -8.59 0.85 -14.43
CA VAL A 784 -9.30 1.69 -13.46
C VAL A 784 -10.81 1.59 -13.72
N VAL A 785 -11.58 1.18 -12.70
CA VAL A 785 -13.04 1.24 -12.74
C VAL A 785 -13.53 2.48 -11.99
N VAL A 786 -14.41 3.24 -12.64
CA VAL A 786 -15.09 4.41 -12.05
C VAL A 786 -16.56 4.05 -11.83
N GLU A 787 -17.02 4.10 -10.58
CA GLU A 787 -18.46 4.02 -10.28
C GLU A 787 -19.13 5.37 -10.59
N PHE A 788 -20.26 5.35 -11.29
CA PHE A 788 -21.08 6.54 -11.53
C PHE A 788 -21.99 6.81 -10.32
N GLU A 789 -22.08 8.08 -9.92
CA GLU A 789 -22.79 8.45 -8.68
C GLU A 789 -24.29 8.23 -8.84
N ARG A 790 -24.87 7.28 -8.09
CA ARG A 790 -26.32 7.08 -8.09
C ARG A 790 -27.04 8.26 -7.43
N ILE A 791 -27.82 9.00 -8.20
CA ILE A 791 -28.70 10.05 -7.69
C ILE A 791 -29.92 9.39 -7.05
N ILE A 792 -30.11 9.63 -5.76
CA ILE A 792 -31.40 9.41 -5.11
C ILE A 792 -32.24 10.65 -5.34
N GLU A 793 -33.10 10.62 -6.36
CA GLU A 793 -34.20 11.58 -6.42
C GLU A 793 -35.09 11.40 -5.18
N LEU A 794 -35.50 12.51 -4.57
CA LEU A 794 -36.33 12.53 -3.36
C LEU A 794 -37.79 12.15 -3.69
N ILE A 795 -38.00 10.90 -4.07
CA ILE A 795 -39.32 10.31 -4.28
C ILE A 795 -40.06 10.31 -2.94
N PRO A 796 -41.35 10.69 -2.88
CA PRO A 796 -42.10 10.65 -1.63
C PRO A 796 -42.18 9.21 -1.08
N GLY A 797 -41.69 9.02 0.15
CA GLY A 797 -41.66 7.72 0.79
C GLY A 797 -43.06 7.22 1.17
N PRO A 798 -43.21 5.94 1.56
CA PRO A 798 -44.50 5.31 1.90
C PRO A 798 -45.13 5.82 3.21
N TRP A 799 -44.65 6.95 3.73
CA TRP A 799 -44.99 7.48 5.05
C TRP A 799 -46.37 8.15 5.07
N LYS A 800 -47.26 7.64 5.93
CA LYS A 800 -48.62 8.17 6.11
C LYS A 800 -48.77 8.92 7.43
N ASN A 801 -49.37 10.11 7.37
CA ASN A 801 -49.62 10.91 8.57
C ASN A 801 -50.78 10.34 9.40
N ALA A 802 -50.49 9.87 10.61
CA ALA A 802 -51.47 9.37 11.58
C ALA A 802 -51.92 10.44 12.60
N GLY A 803 -51.41 11.67 12.51
CA GLY A 803 -51.84 12.82 13.31
C GLY A 803 -51.01 13.04 14.58
N THR A 804 -51.67 13.42 15.67
CA THR A 804 -51.02 13.77 16.93
C THR A 804 -50.64 12.55 17.75
N SER A 805 -49.45 12.60 18.38
CA SER A 805 -48.95 11.53 19.24
C SER A 805 -49.87 11.16 20.41
N SER A 806 -49.83 9.90 20.84
CA SER A 806 -50.52 9.41 22.04
C SER A 806 -49.97 9.99 23.36
N TYR A 807 -48.78 10.59 23.32
CA TYR A 807 -48.18 11.32 24.43
C TYR A 807 -48.75 12.73 24.50
N GLN A 808 -49.10 13.18 25.71
CA GLN A 808 -49.62 14.51 25.96
C GLN A 808 -48.78 15.19 27.03
N TYR A 809 -48.66 16.51 26.95
CA TYR A 809 -47.91 17.29 27.92
C TYR A 809 -48.50 17.13 29.34
N ASP A 810 -47.64 16.85 30.31
CA ASP A 810 -48.02 16.64 31.70
C ASP A 810 -47.39 17.70 32.62
N SER A 811 -46.05 17.82 32.64
CA SER A 811 -45.36 18.83 33.44
C SER A 811 -43.97 19.17 32.93
N VAL A 812 -43.35 20.23 33.46
CA VAL A 812 -41.89 20.35 33.47
C VAL A 812 -41.33 19.28 34.43
N PHE A 813 -40.21 18.67 34.09
CA PHE A 813 -39.43 17.83 34.99
C PHE A 813 -38.30 18.68 35.59
N GLU A 814 -38.25 18.74 36.92
CA GLU A 814 -37.32 19.58 37.73
C GLU A 814 -37.60 21.10 37.75
N ASP A 815 -36.73 21.85 38.45
CA ASP A 815 -36.80 23.30 38.66
C ASP A 815 -36.10 24.09 37.53
N THR A 816 -36.60 25.28 37.22
CA THR A 816 -36.32 26.03 35.98
C THR A 816 -34.98 26.80 36.00
N THR A 817 -33.94 26.24 36.61
CA THR A 817 -32.63 26.89 36.78
C THR A 817 -31.50 26.26 35.94
N VAL A 818 -31.82 25.24 35.15
CA VAL A 818 -30.90 24.66 34.17
C VAL A 818 -30.81 25.57 32.94
N ALA A 819 -29.64 25.63 32.29
CA ALA A 819 -29.45 26.39 31.06
C ALA A 819 -28.94 25.45 29.95
N ALA A 820 -29.54 25.54 28.76
CA ALA A 820 -29.13 24.78 27.57
C ALA A 820 -29.03 23.26 27.81
N THR A 821 -30.07 22.64 28.36
CA THR A 821 -30.21 21.18 28.46
C THR A 821 -30.10 20.54 27.07
N HIS A 822 -29.26 19.51 26.92
CA HIS A 822 -28.93 18.95 25.61
C HIS A 822 -29.16 17.44 25.54
N GLY A 823 -28.58 16.66 26.46
CA GLY A 823 -28.77 15.21 26.55
C GLY A 823 -29.71 14.85 27.70
N VAL A 824 -30.56 13.85 27.49
CA VAL A 824 -31.43 13.27 28.53
C VAL A 824 -31.57 11.76 28.30
N VAL A 825 -31.43 10.94 29.34
CA VAL A 825 -31.60 9.49 29.22
C VAL A 825 -32.19 8.92 30.51
N VAL A 826 -33.03 7.89 30.40
CA VAL A 826 -33.55 7.16 31.56
C VAL A 826 -32.76 5.88 31.75
N ASP A 827 -32.36 5.60 32.99
CA ASP A 827 -31.62 4.40 33.33
C ASP A 827 -32.52 3.20 33.71
N LYS A 828 -31.89 2.03 33.91
CA LYS A 828 -32.54 0.79 34.35
C LYS A 828 -33.29 0.87 35.70
N TYR A 829 -33.06 1.93 36.48
CA TYR A 829 -33.74 2.22 37.75
C TYR A 829 -34.85 3.28 37.60
N ASN A 830 -35.21 3.64 36.36
CA ASN A 830 -36.18 4.68 36.03
C ASN A 830 -35.83 6.06 36.61
N ARG A 831 -34.53 6.37 36.70
CA ARG A 831 -34.01 7.71 37.00
C ARG A 831 -33.61 8.41 35.70
N VAL A 832 -33.96 9.68 35.61
CA VAL A 832 -33.62 10.58 34.51
C VAL A 832 -32.23 11.17 34.76
N TRP A 833 -31.33 10.95 33.82
CA TRP A 833 -30.02 11.58 33.73
C TRP A 833 -30.09 12.73 32.75
N SER A 834 -29.39 13.83 33.02
CA SER A 834 -29.32 14.95 32.09
C SER A 834 -27.98 15.70 32.07
N GLY A 835 -27.63 16.16 30.87
CA GLY A 835 -26.43 16.92 30.58
C GLY A 835 -26.75 18.25 29.90
N SER A 836 -25.93 19.26 30.20
CA SER A 836 -26.12 20.63 29.70
C SER A 836 -24.96 21.06 28.79
N TYR A 837 -25.25 21.95 27.85
CA TYR A 837 -24.25 22.55 26.96
C TYR A 837 -23.83 23.92 27.52
N GLY A 838 -22.53 24.16 27.72
CA GLY A 838 -22.00 25.44 28.25
C GLY A 838 -22.34 25.79 29.71
N ALA A 839 -23.32 25.14 30.35
CA ALA A 839 -23.68 25.42 31.75
C ALA A 839 -22.77 24.69 32.77
N SER A 840 -22.62 25.30 33.96
CA SER A 840 -21.67 24.90 35.01
C SER A 840 -22.20 23.86 36.02
N GLN A 841 -23.19 23.05 35.63
CA GLN A 841 -24.05 22.33 36.57
C GLN A 841 -23.76 20.83 36.75
N GLY A 842 -22.73 20.28 36.08
CA GLY A 842 -22.41 18.85 36.07
C GLY A 842 -23.46 17.99 35.36
N ILE A 843 -23.39 16.67 35.52
CA ILE A 843 -24.47 15.74 35.13
C ILE A 843 -25.44 15.61 36.30
N ARG A 844 -26.74 15.72 36.03
CA ARG A 844 -27.82 15.57 37.02
C ARG A 844 -28.49 14.22 36.89
N VAL A 845 -28.85 13.61 38.02
CA VAL A 845 -29.56 12.33 38.06
C VAL A 845 -30.67 12.39 39.09
N ARG A 846 -31.91 12.17 38.66
CA ARG A 846 -33.10 12.23 39.53
C ARG A 846 -34.08 11.08 39.28
N SER A 847 -34.73 10.63 40.33
CA SER A 847 -35.90 9.75 40.23
C SER A 847 -37.06 10.45 39.52
N ALA A 848 -38.02 9.67 39.00
CA ALA A 848 -39.19 10.18 38.28
C ALA A 848 -40.08 11.17 39.08
N ASP A 849 -39.93 11.21 40.41
CA ASP A 849 -40.59 12.16 41.33
C ASP A 849 -39.81 13.49 41.54
N GLY A 850 -38.62 13.62 40.96
CA GLY A 850 -37.73 14.77 41.12
C GLY A 850 -36.73 14.67 42.29
N THR A 851 -36.63 13.52 42.97
CA THR A 851 -35.64 13.31 44.04
C THR A 851 -34.24 13.14 43.45
N GLU A 852 -33.23 13.89 43.93
CA GLU A 852 -31.84 13.75 43.47
C GLU A 852 -31.21 12.42 43.92
N ALA A 853 -30.47 11.75 43.02
CA ALA A 853 -29.66 10.59 43.39
C ALA A 853 -28.49 11.01 44.28
N SER A 854 -28.02 10.13 45.16
CA SER A 854 -27.01 10.46 46.18
C SER A 854 -25.63 10.86 45.62
N PHE A 855 -25.34 10.52 44.37
CA PHE A 855 -24.12 10.92 43.65
C PHE A 855 -24.34 12.07 42.66
N SER A 856 -25.54 12.64 42.58
CA SER A 856 -25.84 13.82 41.76
C SER A 856 -25.68 15.11 42.59
N PRO A 857 -25.08 16.18 42.02
CA PRO A 857 -24.49 16.24 40.68
C PRO A 857 -23.14 15.52 40.59
N ILE A 858 -22.92 14.88 39.45
CA ILE A 858 -21.57 14.44 39.05
C ILE A 858 -20.85 15.68 38.53
N ALA A 859 -20.04 16.29 39.39
CA ALA A 859 -19.27 17.50 39.08
C ALA A 859 -17.97 17.21 38.32
N SER A 860 -17.43 15.99 38.44
CA SER A 860 -16.21 15.55 37.75
C SER A 860 -16.24 14.05 37.50
N LEU A 861 -15.58 13.60 36.43
CA LEU A 861 -15.35 12.20 36.13
C LEU A 861 -13.86 11.87 36.30
N THR A 862 -13.54 10.79 37.00
CA THR A 862 -12.14 10.33 37.18
C THR A 862 -11.93 9.03 36.43
N ILE A 863 -10.95 8.99 35.55
CA ILE A 863 -10.54 7.80 34.79
C ILE A 863 -9.01 7.75 34.74
N ASP A 864 -8.40 6.60 35.02
CA ASP A 864 -6.93 6.39 35.04
C ASP A 864 -6.15 7.45 35.83
N GLY A 865 -6.70 7.89 36.96
CA GLY A 865 -6.14 8.94 37.82
C GLY A 865 -6.30 10.38 37.30
N THR A 866 -6.80 10.57 36.07
CA THR A 866 -7.11 11.87 35.48
C THR A 866 -8.50 12.33 35.91
N VAL A 867 -8.59 13.52 36.50
CA VAL A 867 -9.86 14.15 36.91
C VAL A 867 -10.32 15.13 35.85
N ILE A 868 -11.53 14.93 35.32
CA ILE A 868 -12.14 15.74 34.27
C ILE A 868 -13.29 16.54 34.91
N ASP A 869 -13.08 17.83 35.08
CA ASP A 869 -14.02 18.77 35.69
C ASP A 869 -15.14 19.17 34.71
N LEU A 870 -16.39 18.89 35.09
CA LEU A 870 -17.59 19.20 34.31
C LEU A 870 -18.22 20.56 34.70
N THR A 871 -17.67 21.24 35.70
CA THR A 871 -18.21 22.52 36.22
C THR A 871 -17.82 23.78 35.43
N PRO A 872 -16.69 23.90 34.70
CA PRO A 872 -16.39 25.12 33.93
C PRO A 872 -17.22 25.19 32.66
N THR A 873 -17.28 24.09 31.90
CA THR A 873 -18.18 23.91 30.75
C THR A 873 -18.51 22.42 30.58
N ASN A 874 -19.77 22.05 30.80
CA ASN A 874 -20.17 20.64 30.70
C ASN A 874 -20.23 20.15 29.23
N ASN A 875 -20.67 21.00 28.30
CA ASN A 875 -20.62 20.78 26.84
C ASN A 875 -21.17 19.42 26.35
N CYS A 876 -22.26 18.96 26.98
CA CYS A 876 -22.99 17.76 26.57
C CYS A 876 -23.42 17.83 25.09
N ARG A 877 -23.25 16.72 24.38
CA ARG A 877 -23.69 16.53 22.99
C ARG A 877 -24.79 15.48 22.84
N GLY A 878 -24.81 14.48 23.71
CA GLY A 878 -25.85 13.44 23.72
C GLY A 878 -25.64 12.43 24.84
N MET A 879 -26.65 11.59 25.05
CA MET A 879 -26.67 10.54 26.08
C MET A 879 -27.46 9.32 25.58
N ALA A 880 -26.98 8.13 25.92
CA ALA A 880 -27.65 6.87 25.61
C ALA A 880 -27.43 5.84 26.74
N VAL A 881 -28.14 4.72 26.68
CA VAL A 881 -27.93 3.57 27.58
C VAL A 881 -27.11 2.53 26.81
N ALA A 882 -25.99 2.09 27.37
CA ALA A 882 -25.25 0.94 26.83
C ALA A 882 -26.01 -0.37 27.11
N LYS A 883 -25.72 -1.42 26.34
CA LYS A 883 -26.38 -2.75 26.47
C LYS A 883 -26.32 -3.37 27.88
N ASP A 884 -25.32 -3.02 28.69
CA ASP A 884 -25.18 -3.43 30.09
C ASP A 884 -26.00 -2.59 31.10
N GLY A 885 -26.70 -1.56 30.62
CA GLY A 885 -27.51 -0.64 31.42
C GLY A 885 -26.72 0.51 32.05
N ASN A 886 -25.44 0.69 31.71
CA ASN A 886 -24.65 1.86 32.09
C ASN A 886 -24.88 3.04 31.14
N ILE A 887 -24.46 4.24 31.53
CA ILE A 887 -24.79 5.48 30.81
C ILE A 887 -23.64 5.90 29.91
N LEU A 888 -23.95 6.15 28.64
CA LEU A 888 -23.06 6.77 27.67
C LEU A 888 -23.26 8.28 27.68
N TYR A 889 -22.15 9.02 27.76
CA TYR A 889 -22.15 10.48 27.87
C TYR A 889 -21.17 11.10 26.87
N ALA A 890 -21.70 11.74 25.84
CA ALA A 890 -20.91 12.43 24.82
C ALA A 890 -20.69 13.90 25.19
N ARG A 891 -19.42 14.33 25.23
CA ARG A 891 -18.97 15.69 25.58
C ARG A 891 -17.82 16.11 24.67
N GLN A 892 -18.02 17.16 23.88
CA GLN A 892 -17.02 17.61 22.89
C GLN A 892 -16.51 16.40 22.09
N ALA A 893 -15.19 16.14 22.06
CA ALA A 893 -14.58 15.00 21.38
C ALA A 893 -14.44 13.75 22.26
N GLN A 894 -15.22 13.62 23.35
CA GLN A 894 -15.01 12.59 24.37
C GLN A 894 -16.31 11.82 24.62
N LEU A 895 -16.23 10.49 24.60
CA LEU A 895 -17.30 9.61 25.06
C LEU A 895 -16.90 8.98 26.40
N PHE A 896 -17.80 9.05 27.38
CA PHE A 896 -17.64 8.39 28.66
C PHE A 896 -18.69 7.29 28.83
N LYS A 897 -18.27 6.16 29.41
CA LYS A 897 -19.18 5.17 29.97
C LYS A 897 -19.18 5.34 31.49
N ILE A 898 -20.35 5.60 32.07
CA ILE A 898 -20.53 5.97 33.48
C ILE A 898 -21.31 4.87 34.19
N ASN A 899 -20.78 4.41 35.32
CA ASN A 899 -21.42 3.42 36.17
C ASN A 899 -22.76 3.98 36.69
N VAL A 900 -23.85 3.31 36.35
CA VAL A 900 -25.19 3.75 36.70
C VAL A 900 -25.44 3.75 38.22
N GLU A 901 -24.76 2.92 39.00
CA GLU A 901 -24.98 2.78 40.45
C GLU A 901 -24.14 3.76 41.27
N THR A 902 -22.90 4.05 40.85
CA THR A 902 -21.97 4.91 41.61
C THR A 902 -21.82 6.32 41.04
N GLY A 903 -22.09 6.53 39.74
CA GLY A 903 -21.81 7.78 39.03
C GLY A 903 -20.34 7.95 38.61
N GLU A 904 -19.50 6.94 38.80
CA GLU A 904 -18.07 6.96 38.45
C GLU A 904 -17.86 6.62 36.96
N ALA A 905 -16.80 7.15 36.34
CA ALA A 905 -16.42 6.75 34.99
C ALA A 905 -15.83 5.33 35.00
N MET A 906 -16.26 4.52 34.03
CA MET A 906 -15.79 3.15 33.80
C MET A 906 -14.79 3.08 32.64
N ALA A 907 -15.04 3.87 31.59
CA ALA A 907 -14.21 3.94 30.39
C ALA A 907 -14.36 5.33 29.74
N LYS A 908 -13.36 5.69 28.94
CA LYS A 908 -13.31 6.94 28.16
C LYS A 908 -12.68 6.66 26.80
N TRP A 909 -13.24 7.25 25.76
CA TRP A 909 -12.65 7.32 24.42
C TRP A 909 -12.59 8.78 23.96
N ASP A 910 -11.49 9.20 23.35
CA ASP A 910 -11.37 10.49 22.67
C ASP A 910 -11.44 10.27 21.16
N GLY A 911 -12.41 10.87 20.50
CA GLY A 911 -12.66 10.76 19.07
C GLY A 911 -12.09 11.92 18.24
N PRO A 912 -12.22 11.84 16.90
CA PRO A 912 -11.56 12.76 15.97
C PRO A 912 -12.16 14.18 15.91
N GLY A 913 -13.33 14.40 16.51
CA GLY A 913 -14.02 15.69 16.48
C GLY A 913 -15.15 15.77 17.51
N SER A 914 -15.92 16.87 17.50
CA SER A 914 -17.06 17.01 18.42
C SER A 914 -18.12 15.94 18.14
N LEU A 915 -18.28 14.97 19.03
CA LEU A 915 -19.20 13.83 18.92
C LEU A 915 -20.67 14.26 18.91
N ALA A 916 -21.50 13.48 18.21
CA ALA A 916 -22.95 13.55 18.16
C ALA A 916 -23.61 12.74 19.30
N ASN A 917 -24.94 12.58 19.28
CA ASN A 917 -25.62 11.62 20.15
C ASN A 917 -25.24 10.17 19.78
N PRO A 918 -24.74 9.34 20.72
CA PRO A 918 -24.41 7.95 20.45
C PRO A 918 -25.68 7.08 20.31
N SER A 919 -25.59 6.02 19.50
CA SER A 919 -26.60 4.97 19.38
C SER A 919 -25.96 3.60 19.67
N VAL A 920 -26.77 2.60 20.04
CA VAL A 920 -26.30 1.27 20.45
C VAL A 920 -27.15 0.20 19.76
N ASP A 921 -26.53 -0.88 19.28
CA ASP A 921 -27.21 -2.04 18.70
C ASP A 921 -27.48 -3.17 19.74
N ASP A 922 -28.19 -4.22 19.34
CA ASP A 922 -28.47 -5.39 20.20
C ASP A 922 -27.24 -6.28 20.44
N GLN A 923 -26.14 -6.10 19.71
CA GLN A 923 -24.85 -6.76 20.01
C GLN A 923 -24.10 -6.01 21.11
N GLY A 924 -24.32 -4.71 21.24
CA GLY A 924 -23.76 -3.80 22.22
C GLY A 924 -22.76 -2.80 21.63
N PHE A 925 -22.51 -2.81 20.32
CA PHE A 925 -21.62 -1.84 19.70
C PHE A 925 -22.22 -0.44 19.76
N ILE A 926 -21.34 0.56 19.93
CA ILE A 926 -21.72 1.95 20.11
C ILE A 926 -21.31 2.74 18.88
N TYR A 927 -22.29 3.28 18.18
CA TYR A 927 -22.12 4.07 16.97
C TYR A 927 -22.16 5.55 17.33
N VAL A 928 -21.10 6.30 17.02
CA VAL A 928 -21.01 7.73 17.31
C VAL A 928 -20.43 8.51 16.13
N GLY A 929 -21.28 9.35 15.51
CA GLY A 929 -20.88 10.29 14.47
C GLY A 929 -20.36 11.62 15.01
N LEU A 930 -19.97 12.51 14.10
CA LEU A 930 -19.49 13.87 14.42
C LEU A 930 -20.56 14.94 14.22
N VAL A 931 -20.45 16.05 14.95
CA VAL A 931 -21.35 17.20 14.79
C VAL A 931 -20.99 18.03 13.56
N VAL A 932 -19.70 18.08 13.18
CA VAL A 932 -19.17 18.91 12.10
C VAL A 932 -18.13 18.13 11.31
N GLY A 933 -18.25 18.14 9.99
CA GLY A 933 -17.39 17.37 9.09
C GLY A 933 -17.88 15.94 8.93
N VAL A 934 -17.91 15.46 7.67
CA VAL A 934 -18.12 14.05 7.37
C VAL A 934 -16.76 13.36 7.48
N ASN A 935 -16.50 12.84 8.67
CA ASN A 935 -15.45 11.89 8.97
C ASN A 935 -16.09 10.86 9.92
N PRO A 936 -15.56 9.62 9.95
CA PRO A 936 -16.39 8.43 10.04
C PRO A 936 -17.27 8.30 11.29
N VAL A 937 -18.35 7.55 11.15
CA VAL A 937 -19.10 7.04 12.31
C VAL A 937 -18.21 6.00 12.98
N SER A 938 -17.68 6.35 14.15
CA SER A 938 -16.85 5.44 14.93
C SER A 938 -17.73 4.39 15.60
N VAL A 939 -17.38 3.11 15.41
CA VAL A 939 -18.01 1.96 16.07
C VAL A 939 -17.09 1.54 17.21
N LEU A 940 -17.61 1.60 18.43
CA LEU A 940 -16.86 1.30 19.64
C LEU A 940 -17.40 0.05 20.33
N ASN A 941 -16.48 -0.72 20.93
CA ASN A 941 -16.81 -1.85 21.78
C ASN A 941 -17.70 -1.42 22.95
N GLY A 942 -18.85 -2.07 23.11
CA GLY A 942 -19.82 -1.76 24.16
C GLY A 942 -19.30 -1.90 25.59
N GLU A 943 -18.31 -2.75 25.81
CA GLU A 943 -17.74 -3.01 27.14
C GLU A 943 -16.59 -2.04 27.46
N THR A 944 -15.63 -1.88 26.54
CA THR A 944 -14.35 -1.20 26.76
C THR A 944 -14.25 0.22 26.18
N LEU A 945 -15.14 0.61 25.26
CA LEU A 945 -14.99 1.78 24.36
C LEU A 945 -13.75 1.75 23.46
N ALA A 946 -13.13 0.59 23.23
CA ALA A 946 -12.12 0.44 22.18
C ALA A 946 -12.74 0.74 20.80
N LEU A 947 -11.99 1.39 19.92
CA LEU A 947 -12.40 1.60 18.53
C LEU A 947 -12.28 0.27 17.78
N GLU A 948 -13.40 -0.26 17.31
CA GLU A 948 -13.46 -1.49 16.52
C GLU A 948 -13.39 -1.17 15.02
N GLN A 949 -14.03 -0.08 14.60
CA GLN A 949 -14.20 0.26 13.19
C GLN A 949 -14.52 1.74 12.98
N GLU A 950 -14.17 2.26 11.81
CA GLU A 950 -14.61 3.57 11.31
C GLU A 950 -15.44 3.38 10.03
N ILE A 951 -16.71 3.82 10.06
CA ILE A 951 -17.63 3.74 8.91
C ILE A 951 -17.66 5.09 8.20
N THR A 952 -17.16 5.13 6.97
CA THR A 952 -17.42 6.23 6.04
C THR A 952 -18.81 6.06 5.44
N LEU A 953 -19.68 7.06 5.61
CA LEU A 953 -21.00 7.07 4.95
C LEU A 953 -20.88 7.85 3.62
N PRO A 954 -21.01 7.18 2.46
CA PRO A 954 -20.97 7.84 1.15
C PRO A 954 -22.07 8.91 1.06
N ASN A 955 -21.72 10.05 0.48
CA ASN A 955 -22.60 11.20 0.25
C ASN A 955 -23.33 11.73 1.51
N ALA A 956 -22.83 11.42 2.71
CA ALA A 956 -23.39 11.94 3.94
C ALA A 956 -23.20 13.47 4.06
N PRO A 957 -24.15 14.19 4.68
CA PRO A 957 -24.12 15.64 4.78
C PRO A 957 -23.08 16.16 5.79
N GLY A 958 -22.45 17.30 5.49
CA GLY A 958 -21.33 17.91 6.24
C GLY A 958 -21.55 18.29 7.71
N PHE A 959 -22.76 18.12 8.24
CA PHE A 959 -23.16 18.51 9.60
C PHE A 959 -24.28 17.55 10.04
N THR A 960 -24.09 16.79 11.13
CA THR A 960 -25.12 15.96 11.78
C THR A 960 -25.16 16.21 13.30
N ARG A 961 -26.11 15.63 14.04
CA ARG A 961 -26.23 15.77 15.52
C ARG A 961 -26.70 14.51 16.23
N GLY A 962 -27.15 13.51 15.49
CA GLY A 962 -27.38 12.17 15.97
C GLY A 962 -27.36 11.22 14.79
N THR A 963 -26.67 10.09 14.98
CA THR A 963 -26.78 8.92 14.11
C THR A 963 -27.59 7.90 14.88
N LEU A 964 -28.57 7.24 14.24
CA LEU A 964 -29.30 6.12 14.83
C LEU A 964 -28.87 4.85 14.11
N VAL A 965 -28.65 3.75 14.85
CA VAL A 965 -28.43 2.41 14.29
C VAL A 965 -29.63 1.52 14.56
N SER A 966 -29.95 0.60 13.65
CA SER A 966 -30.94 -0.45 13.88
C SER A 966 -30.50 -1.42 14.99
N PRO A 967 -31.44 -2.12 15.65
CA PRO A 967 -31.10 -3.13 16.66
C PRO A 967 -30.18 -4.23 16.12
N ASP A 968 -30.31 -4.59 14.83
CA ASP A 968 -29.46 -5.60 14.19
C ASP A 968 -28.11 -5.06 13.65
N GLY A 969 -27.83 -3.76 13.77
CA GLY A 969 -26.61 -3.12 13.26
C GLY A 969 -26.66 -2.76 11.76
N THR A 970 -27.53 -3.38 10.96
CA THR A 970 -27.48 -3.32 9.47
C THR A 970 -27.83 -1.97 8.85
N THR A 971 -28.52 -1.09 9.58
CA THR A 971 -29.09 0.15 9.05
C THR A 971 -28.69 1.35 9.89
N LEU A 972 -28.22 2.42 9.24
CA LEU A 972 -27.88 3.71 9.85
C LEU A 972 -28.78 4.83 9.31
N TRP A 973 -29.21 5.73 10.19
CA TRP A 973 -29.89 6.97 9.83
C TRP A 973 -29.11 8.19 10.30
N SER A 974 -29.03 9.22 9.46
CA SER A 974 -28.41 10.51 9.76
C SER A 974 -29.10 11.63 8.96
N GLY A 975 -29.20 12.82 9.55
CA GLY A 975 -29.91 13.97 8.93
C GLY A 975 -28.95 15.03 8.38
N ASP A 976 -29.35 15.70 7.31
CA ASP A 976 -28.62 16.85 6.75
C ASP A 976 -28.94 18.14 7.51
N LEU A 977 -27.96 18.61 8.27
CA LEU A 977 -28.06 19.85 9.03
C LEU A 977 -27.38 21.06 8.33
N GLY A 978 -27.11 20.98 7.02
CA GLY A 978 -26.59 22.07 6.21
C GLY A 978 -27.42 23.36 6.29
N GLY A 979 -26.93 24.45 5.68
CA GLY A 979 -27.51 25.79 5.86
C GLY A 979 -29.01 25.93 5.51
N SER A 980 -29.53 25.07 4.64
CA SER A 980 -30.95 24.93 4.29
C SER A 980 -31.69 23.84 5.05
N GLY A 981 -30.98 22.87 5.63
CA GLY A 981 -31.53 21.56 6.01
C GLY A 981 -31.81 20.67 4.79
N GLY A 982 -31.96 19.37 5.03
CA GLY A 982 -32.30 18.37 4.01
C GLY A 982 -33.21 17.26 4.55
N PRO A 983 -33.16 16.05 3.98
CA PRO A 983 -33.93 14.89 4.43
C PRO A 983 -33.21 14.11 5.54
N LEU A 984 -33.89 13.12 6.13
CA LEU A 984 -33.23 12.08 6.92
C LEU A 984 -32.84 10.93 5.99
N TYR A 985 -31.56 10.74 5.74
CA TYR A 985 -31.05 9.67 4.89
C TYR A 985 -30.94 8.35 5.66
N LYS A 986 -31.12 7.24 4.93
CA LYS A 986 -30.96 5.86 5.39
C LYS A 986 -29.84 5.18 4.59
N TRP A 987 -28.89 4.60 5.30
CA TRP A 987 -27.89 3.69 4.74
C TRP A 987 -28.08 2.28 5.25
N THR A 988 -27.75 1.28 4.44
CA THR A 988 -27.83 -0.15 4.77
C THR A 988 -26.55 -0.88 4.38
N SER A 989 -26.19 -1.91 5.14
CA SER A 989 -24.99 -2.74 4.94
C SER A 989 -25.31 -4.22 5.22
N GLU A 990 -24.73 -5.13 4.44
CA GLU A 990 -24.76 -6.58 4.67
C GLU A 990 -23.58 -7.09 5.50
N ASP A 991 -22.44 -6.39 5.41
CA ASP A 991 -21.13 -6.77 5.96
C ASP A 991 -20.73 -5.99 7.22
N PHE A 992 -21.60 -5.07 7.67
CA PHE A 992 -21.36 -4.06 8.71
C PHE A 992 -20.22 -3.08 8.40
N VAL A 993 -19.71 -3.05 7.17
CA VAL A 993 -18.58 -2.23 6.72
C VAL A 993 -19.00 -1.22 5.66
N ASN A 994 -19.58 -1.72 4.57
CA ASN A 994 -19.95 -0.93 3.41
C ASN A 994 -21.42 -0.51 3.50
N TYR A 995 -21.67 0.68 4.03
CA TYR A 995 -23.00 1.27 4.16
C TYR A 995 -23.35 2.07 2.91
N THR A 996 -24.25 1.53 2.10
CA THR A 996 -24.77 2.21 0.89
C THR A 996 -26.05 2.97 1.22
N ILE A 997 -26.22 4.15 0.62
CA ILE A 997 -27.43 4.95 0.80
C ILE A 997 -28.59 4.31 0.00
N THR A 998 -29.71 4.01 0.66
CA THR A 998 -30.81 3.23 0.05
C THR A 998 -32.19 3.88 0.14
N ASP A 999 -32.40 4.87 1.00
CA ASP A 999 -33.70 5.56 1.14
C ASP A 999 -33.54 6.93 1.82
N SER A 1000 -34.63 7.72 1.86
CA SER A 1000 -34.71 8.93 2.67
C SER A 1000 -36.13 9.19 3.21
N ILE A 1001 -36.23 9.77 4.41
CA ILE A 1001 -37.47 10.32 4.94
C ILE A 1001 -37.50 11.82 4.64
N PHE A 1002 -38.33 12.21 3.67
CA PHE A 1002 -38.48 13.60 3.21
C PHE A 1002 -39.94 14.03 3.06
N ALA A 1003 -40.70 13.33 2.21
CA ALA A 1003 -42.11 13.61 1.92
C ALA A 1003 -43.01 12.40 2.22
N ASN A 1004 -44.28 12.67 2.48
CA ASN A 1004 -45.31 11.65 2.75
C ASN A 1004 -45.97 11.14 1.45
N THR A 1005 -46.90 10.20 1.57
CA THR A 1005 -47.61 9.61 0.42
C THR A 1005 -48.39 10.60 -0.46
N ASP A 1006 -48.65 11.82 0.02
CA ASP A 1006 -49.32 12.89 -0.74
C ASP A 1006 -48.31 13.84 -1.42
N ALA A 1007 -47.02 13.51 -1.40
CA ALA A 1007 -45.87 14.34 -1.83
C ALA A 1007 -45.65 15.64 -1.03
N GLU A 1008 -46.29 15.78 0.14
CA GLU A 1008 -46.07 16.91 1.05
C GLU A 1008 -44.84 16.64 1.94
N PRO A 1009 -43.92 17.62 2.13
CA PRO A 1009 -42.78 17.48 3.03
C PRO A 1009 -43.21 17.15 4.46
N ILE A 1010 -42.55 16.17 5.09
CA ILE A 1010 -42.82 15.77 6.48
C ILE A 1010 -42.15 16.73 7.45
N PHE A 1011 -40.84 16.96 7.25
CA PHE A 1011 -39.99 17.87 8.01
C PHE A 1011 -38.67 18.10 7.27
N THR A 1012 -37.98 19.20 7.56
CA THR A 1012 -36.54 19.33 7.22
C THR A 1012 -35.69 18.95 8.44
N THR A 1013 -34.54 18.31 8.22
CA THR A 1013 -33.59 17.93 9.29
C THR A 1013 -32.80 19.13 9.80
N GLN A 1014 -33.46 20.16 10.34
CA GLN A 1014 -32.75 21.23 11.04
C GLN A 1014 -32.54 20.87 12.51
N ARG A 1015 -31.27 20.63 12.85
CA ARG A 1015 -30.73 20.42 14.22
C ARG A 1015 -31.30 19.19 14.95
N THR A 1016 -31.60 18.16 14.18
CA THR A 1016 -32.21 16.89 14.57
C THR A 1016 -31.31 15.98 15.41
N THR A 1017 -31.94 15.23 16.31
CA THR A 1017 -31.40 14.05 16.98
C THR A 1017 -32.43 12.93 16.94
N MET A 1018 -31.98 11.71 17.16
CA MET A 1018 -32.81 10.51 17.08
C MET A 1018 -32.56 9.61 18.29
N ASN A 1019 -33.59 8.87 18.69
CA ASN A 1019 -33.52 7.79 19.67
C ASN A 1019 -34.63 6.77 19.38
N TRP A 1020 -34.40 5.51 19.77
CA TRP A 1020 -35.45 4.51 19.81
C TRP A 1020 -36.44 4.79 20.94
N GLY A 1021 -37.72 4.69 20.64
CA GLY A 1021 -38.83 4.75 21.59
C GLY A 1021 -39.56 3.42 21.74
N PRO A 1022 -40.65 3.39 22.52
CA PRO A 1022 -41.42 2.17 22.76
C PRO A 1022 -41.89 1.52 21.46
N ASN A 1023 -41.99 0.19 21.49
CA ASN A 1023 -42.39 -0.65 20.34
C ASN A 1023 -41.46 -0.54 19.10
N GLY A 1024 -40.21 -0.10 19.25
CA GLY A 1024 -39.29 0.05 18.11
C GLY A 1024 -39.61 1.24 17.21
N THR A 1025 -40.31 2.25 17.73
CA THR A 1025 -40.58 3.49 16.99
C THR A 1025 -39.35 4.39 16.99
N MET A 1026 -39.00 4.99 15.84
CA MET A 1026 -37.92 5.99 15.76
C MET A 1026 -38.47 7.37 16.10
N TRP A 1027 -37.87 8.03 17.10
CA TRP A 1027 -38.26 9.37 17.52
C TRP A 1027 -37.22 10.39 17.08
N VAL A 1028 -37.65 11.36 16.29
CA VAL A 1028 -36.82 12.34 15.57
C VAL A 1028 -37.17 13.74 16.04
N SER A 1029 -36.18 14.48 16.56
CA SER A 1029 -36.40 15.85 17.02
C SER A 1029 -36.33 16.88 15.90
N HIS A 1030 -37.24 17.86 15.92
CA HIS A 1030 -37.30 18.94 14.94
C HIS A 1030 -37.34 20.31 15.64
N ASP A 1031 -36.36 21.16 15.30
CA ASP A 1031 -36.14 22.50 15.87
C ASP A 1031 -36.14 23.57 14.78
N ASN A 1032 -37.30 24.20 14.60
CA ASN A 1032 -37.53 25.26 13.60
C ASN A 1032 -37.06 26.66 14.06
N ALA A 1033 -36.26 26.78 15.13
CA ALA A 1033 -35.78 28.10 15.57
C ALA A 1033 -34.78 28.77 14.60
N TYR A 1034 -34.39 28.08 13.51
CA TYR A 1034 -33.30 28.51 12.61
C TYR A 1034 -33.51 28.21 11.11
N ALA A 1035 -34.61 27.57 10.71
CA ALA A 1035 -34.84 27.23 9.30
C ALA A 1035 -35.47 28.40 8.53
N ALA A 1036 -34.82 28.85 7.47
CA ALA A 1036 -35.36 29.90 6.61
C ALA A 1036 -36.36 29.32 5.61
N GLY A 1037 -37.64 29.26 6.01
CA GLY A 1037 -38.76 28.88 5.12
C GLY A 1037 -39.59 27.67 5.58
N ASP A 1038 -39.15 26.95 6.60
CA ASP A 1038 -39.95 25.89 7.23
C ASP A 1038 -40.98 26.52 8.20
N ASN A 1039 -42.24 26.10 8.13
CA ASN A 1039 -43.32 26.57 9.01
C ASN A 1039 -43.73 25.51 10.05
N SER A 1040 -43.02 24.38 10.11
CA SER A 1040 -43.33 23.27 11.00
C SER A 1040 -43.13 23.66 12.48
N PRO A 1041 -44.03 23.27 13.39
CA PRO A 1041 -43.86 23.57 14.82
C PRO A 1041 -42.73 22.75 15.45
N ASN A 1042 -42.09 23.28 16.50
CA ASN A 1042 -41.10 22.54 17.29
C ASN A 1042 -41.74 21.29 17.93
N GLY A 1043 -41.11 20.13 17.78
CA GLY A 1043 -41.72 18.86 18.18
C GLY A 1043 -40.85 17.64 17.96
N LEU A 1044 -41.42 16.48 18.24
CA LEU A 1044 -40.87 15.18 17.88
C LEU A 1044 -41.77 14.51 16.86
N PHE A 1045 -41.18 13.98 15.79
CA PHE A 1045 -41.85 13.02 14.91
C PHE A 1045 -41.56 11.61 15.41
N ALA A 1046 -42.57 10.74 15.42
CA ALA A 1046 -42.45 9.34 15.78
C ALA A 1046 -42.84 8.47 14.59
N PHE A 1047 -41.89 7.70 14.06
CA PHE A 1047 -42.05 6.84 12.89
C PHE A 1047 -42.18 5.38 13.33
N ASP A 1048 -43.19 4.68 12.83
CA ASP A 1048 -43.37 3.23 13.01
C ASP A 1048 -43.11 2.51 11.68
N PHE A 1049 -41.98 1.82 11.61
CA PHE A 1049 -41.57 1.05 10.43
C PHE A 1049 -42.46 -0.19 10.17
N ASN A 1050 -43.32 -0.62 11.11
CA ASN A 1050 -44.22 -1.75 10.89
C ASN A 1050 -45.50 -1.34 10.15
N SER A 1051 -45.98 -0.12 10.39
CA SER A 1051 -47.20 0.44 9.78
C SER A 1051 -46.93 1.44 8.68
N MET A 1052 -45.67 1.92 8.55
CA MET A 1052 -45.26 3.07 7.75
C MET A 1052 -46.07 4.35 8.06
N GLU A 1053 -46.55 4.47 9.30
CA GLU A 1053 -47.22 5.66 9.79
C GLU A 1053 -46.28 6.53 10.63
N TYR A 1054 -46.53 7.84 10.63
CA TYR A 1054 -45.85 8.79 11.51
C TYR A 1054 -46.84 9.65 12.30
N THR A 1055 -46.48 9.98 13.54
CA THR A 1055 -47.22 10.94 14.38
C THR A 1055 -46.33 12.09 14.83
N PHE A 1056 -46.95 13.20 15.22
CA PHE A 1056 -46.25 14.39 15.69
C PHE A 1056 -46.61 14.74 17.14
N LEU A 1057 -45.59 15.00 17.97
CA LEU A 1057 -45.70 15.49 19.34
C LEU A 1057 -45.26 16.96 19.41
N PRO A 1058 -46.19 17.93 19.53
CA PRO A 1058 -45.82 19.34 19.68
C PRO A 1058 -45.16 19.63 21.03
N MET A 1059 -44.12 20.48 21.02
CA MET A 1059 -43.54 21.02 22.25
C MET A 1059 -44.44 22.09 22.87
N PRO A 1060 -44.55 22.17 24.21
CA PRO A 1060 -45.24 23.27 24.88
C PRO A 1060 -44.60 24.64 24.58
N ASP A 1061 -45.43 25.62 24.24
CA ASP A 1061 -45.03 27.02 24.03
C ASP A 1061 -45.36 27.87 25.28
N ASP A 1062 -44.46 27.85 26.26
CA ASP A 1062 -44.64 28.50 27.56
C ASP A 1062 -43.78 29.77 27.73
N ILE A 1063 -42.78 29.98 26.87
CA ILE A 1063 -42.00 31.22 26.76
C ILE A 1063 -42.11 31.72 25.31
N PRO A 1064 -42.99 32.70 25.04
CA PRO A 1064 -43.17 33.22 23.69
C PRO A 1064 -41.87 33.77 23.09
N GLY A 1065 -41.48 33.22 21.94
CA GLY A 1065 -40.35 33.73 21.14
C GLY A 1065 -38.97 33.15 21.45
N THR A 1066 -38.83 32.17 22.34
CA THR A 1066 -37.53 31.47 22.56
C THR A 1066 -37.26 30.34 21.57
N GLY A 1067 -38.28 29.86 20.85
CA GLY A 1067 -38.17 28.70 19.97
C GLY A 1067 -37.80 27.45 20.75
N ASN A 1068 -38.78 26.79 21.38
CA ASN A 1068 -38.61 25.64 22.28
C ASN A 1068 -38.20 24.34 21.54
N GLY A 1069 -37.12 24.38 20.77
CA GLY A 1069 -36.54 23.26 20.03
C GLY A 1069 -36.13 22.10 20.94
N PRO A 1070 -36.62 20.88 20.70
CA PRO A 1070 -36.14 19.68 21.38
C PRO A 1070 -34.72 19.33 20.92
N ARG A 1071 -33.94 18.70 21.82
CA ARG A 1071 -32.57 18.22 21.53
C ARG A 1071 -32.37 16.74 21.71
N ASN A 1072 -33.15 16.09 22.56
CA ASN A 1072 -33.10 14.65 22.74
C ASN A 1072 -34.35 14.20 23.50
N ALA A 1073 -34.75 12.95 23.30
CA ALA A 1073 -35.92 12.36 23.94
C ALA A 1073 -35.60 10.95 24.45
N THR A 1074 -36.15 10.60 25.59
CA THR A 1074 -36.01 9.29 26.24
C THR A 1074 -37.32 8.91 26.94
N PHE A 1075 -37.50 7.64 27.28
CA PHE A 1075 -38.75 7.12 27.83
C PHE A 1075 -38.53 6.45 29.19
N SER A 1076 -39.57 6.42 30.03
CA SER A 1076 -39.57 5.60 31.25
C SER A 1076 -39.36 4.13 30.91
N VAL A 1077 -38.92 3.33 31.89
CA VAL A 1077 -38.72 1.87 31.71
C VAL A 1077 -40.01 1.15 31.25
N THR A 1078 -41.19 1.71 31.57
CA THR A 1078 -42.50 1.20 31.11
C THR A 1078 -42.96 1.77 29.76
N GLY A 1079 -42.26 2.78 29.23
CA GLY A 1079 -42.65 3.54 28.04
C GLY A 1079 -43.73 4.60 28.26
N ASP A 1080 -44.49 4.58 29.37
CA ASP A 1080 -45.67 5.45 29.56
C ASP A 1080 -45.36 6.96 29.67
N THR A 1081 -44.12 7.31 30.02
CA THR A 1081 -43.66 8.70 30.19
C THR A 1081 -42.52 8.98 29.23
N ALA A 1082 -42.58 10.09 28.51
CA ALA A 1082 -41.46 10.61 27.71
C ALA A 1082 -40.84 11.84 28.39
N TYR A 1083 -39.51 11.91 28.39
CA TYR A 1083 -38.72 13.04 28.88
C TYR A 1083 -37.96 13.66 27.71
N VAL A 1084 -38.16 14.95 27.46
CA VAL A 1084 -37.63 15.64 26.27
C VAL A 1084 -36.80 16.84 26.69
N ALA A 1085 -35.50 16.82 26.39
CA ALA A 1085 -34.59 17.94 26.63
C ALA A 1085 -34.88 19.08 25.66
N SER A 1086 -34.99 20.31 26.16
CA SER A 1086 -35.13 21.51 25.33
C SER A 1086 -33.99 22.50 25.59
N PHE A 1087 -33.33 22.89 24.50
CA PHE A 1087 -32.13 23.73 24.53
C PHE A 1087 -32.46 25.16 24.97
N ASN A 1088 -33.25 25.86 24.15
CA ASN A 1088 -33.57 27.27 24.38
C ASN A 1088 -34.44 27.49 25.63
N ALA A 1089 -35.25 26.48 26.00
CA ALA A 1089 -36.08 26.53 27.21
C ALA A 1089 -35.35 26.11 28.49
N GLY A 1090 -34.10 25.62 28.39
CA GLY A 1090 -33.26 25.25 29.54
C GLY A 1090 -33.87 24.22 30.48
N ARG A 1091 -34.61 23.22 29.97
CA ARG A 1091 -35.34 22.28 30.83
C ARG A 1091 -35.66 20.94 30.16
N ILE A 1092 -36.22 20.04 30.97
CA ILE A 1092 -36.76 18.75 30.53
C ILE A 1092 -38.29 18.82 30.61
N TRP A 1093 -38.96 18.41 29.53
CA TRP A 1093 -40.40 18.31 29.44
C TRP A 1093 -40.85 16.88 29.72
N ARG A 1094 -41.87 16.70 30.56
CA ARG A 1094 -42.51 15.41 30.84
C ARG A 1094 -43.83 15.32 30.09
N PHE A 1095 -43.98 14.26 29.31
CA PHE A 1095 -45.20 13.89 28.62
C PHE A 1095 -45.66 12.52 29.11
N THR A 1096 -46.96 12.30 29.22
CA THR A 1096 -47.52 11.00 29.60
C THR A 1096 -48.49 10.49 28.53
N ARG A 1097 -48.54 9.17 28.33
CA ARG A 1097 -49.44 8.54 27.36
C ARG A 1097 -50.88 8.57 27.88
N THR A 1098 -51.80 9.22 27.16
CA THR A 1098 -53.18 9.39 27.63
C THR A 1098 -54.15 8.37 27.02
N GLY A 1099 -54.83 7.61 27.89
CA GLY A 1099 -56.10 6.95 27.58
C GLY A 1099 -56.01 5.46 27.20
N THR A 1100 -56.79 4.64 27.89
CA THR A 1100 -57.07 3.24 27.56
C THR A 1100 -58.03 3.12 26.37
N GLY A 1101 -57.52 3.38 25.17
CA GLY A 1101 -58.23 3.15 23.91
C GLY A 1101 -58.18 1.68 23.47
N ILE A 1102 -59.34 1.08 23.19
CA ILE A 1102 -59.39 -0.26 22.57
C ILE A 1102 -58.97 -0.12 21.10
N GLY A 1103 -57.67 -0.32 20.85
CA GLY A 1103 -57.03 -0.27 19.54
C GLY A 1103 -55.57 -0.67 19.68
N ASP A 1104 -54.86 -0.01 20.59
CA ASP A 1104 -53.48 -0.35 20.93
C ASP A 1104 -53.44 -1.58 21.85
N LYS A 1105 -53.19 -2.75 21.26
CA LYS A 1105 -52.51 -3.78 22.01
C LYS A 1105 -51.09 -3.30 22.29
N ILE A 1106 -50.89 -2.71 23.46
CA ILE A 1106 -49.72 -3.10 24.27
C ILE A 1106 -49.68 -4.63 24.16
N SER A 1107 -48.59 -5.20 23.66
CA SER A 1107 -48.35 -6.63 23.86
C SER A 1107 -48.02 -6.80 25.33
N ALA A 1108 -49.06 -6.74 26.17
CA ALA A 1108 -48.97 -7.00 27.59
C ALA A 1108 -48.21 -8.31 27.73
N ILE A 1109 -47.16 -8.29 28.56
CA ILE A 1109 -46.39 -9.50 28.88
C ILE A 1109 -47.43 -10.56 29.24
N PRO A 1110 -47.56 -11.65 28.45
CA PRO A 1110 -48.68 -12.56 28.59
C PRO A 1110 -48.74 -13.10 30.02
N ASP A 1111 -49.92 -13.08 30.66
CA ASP A 1111 -50.07 -13.56 32.04
C ASP A 1111 -49.72 -15.05 32.20
N GLU A 1112 -49.68 -15.80 31.09
CA GLU A 1112 -49.29 -17.20 31.02
C GLU A 1112 -48.54 -17.54 29.72
N PHE A 1113 -47.55 -18.44 29.83
CA PHE A 1113 -46.90 -19.08 28.71
C PHE A 1113 -47.88 -19.85 27.82
N ALA A 1114 -47.93 -19.55 26.52
CA ALA A 1114 -48.88 -20.19 25.60
C ALA A 1114 -48.36 -20.35 24.16
N LEU A 1115 -48.17 -21.60 23.72
CA LEU A 1115 -47.97 -21.95 22.31
C LEU A 1115 -49.28 -21.80 21.52
N LYS A 1116 -49.29 -20.99 20.46
CA LYS A 1116 -50.47 -20.78 19.59
C LYS A 1116 -50.50 -21.76 18.43
N GLN A 1117 -51.66 -21.84 17.77
CA GLN A 1117 -51.80 -22.62 16.54
C GLN A 1117 -51.07 -21.91 15.39
N ASN A 1118 -50.27 -22.66 14.62
CA ASN A 1118 -49.60 -22.13 13.44
C ASN A 1118 -50.62 -21.65 12.40
N TYR A 1119 -50.28 -20.60 11.65
CA TYR A 1119 -51.14 -20.05 10.60
C TYR A 1119 -50.33 -19.73 9.32
N PRO A 1120 -50.82 -20.09 8.13
CA PRO A 1120 -52.00 -20.93 7.86
C PRO A 1120 -51.84 -22.37 8.39
N ASN A 1121 -52.93 -23.12 8.52
CA ASN A 1121 -52.91 -24.56 8.79
C ASN A 1121 -54.19 -25.22 8.24
N PRO A 1122 -54.16 -26.00 7.14
CA PRO A 1122 -52.96 -26.47 6.44
C PRO A 1122 -52.11 -25.35 5.83
N PHE A 1123 -50.83 -25.63 5.58
CA PHE A 1123 -49.87 -24.66 5.03
C PHE A 1123 -49.11 -25.22 3.84
N ASN A 1124 -48.57 -24.34 2.99
CA ASN A 1124 -47.79 -24.68 1.80
C ASN A 1124 -46.84 -23.54 1.39
N PRO A 1125 -45.52 -23.75 1.37
CA PRO A 1125 -44.75 -24.58 2.30
C PRO A 1125 -44.43 -23.85 3.61
N SER A 1126 -44.81 -22.56 3.77
CA SER A 1126 -44.47 -21.72 4.92
C SER A 1126 -45.64 -21.48 5.88
N THR A 1127 -45.36 -21.36 7.18
CA THR A 1127 -46.34 -21.05 8.24
C THR A 1127 -45.68 -20.30 9.39
N VAL A 1128 -46.43 -19.43 10.07
CA VAL A 1128 -45.95 -18.72 11.27
C VAL A 1128 -46.39 -19.47 12.53
N ILE A 1129 -45.44 -19.73 13.42
CA ILE A 1129 -45.66 -20.29 14.76
C ILE A 1129 -45.53 -19.18 15.79
N ALA A 1130 -46.65 -18.73 16.35
CA ALA A 1130 -46.68 -17.76 17.44
C ALA A 1130 -46.64 -18.43 18.82
N PHE A 1131 -45.94 -17.82 19.78
CA PHE A 1131 -45.96 -18.21 21.18
C PHE A 1131 -45.78 -17.01 22.13
N ASP A 1132 -46.36 -17.16 23.31
CA ASP A 1132 -46.37 -16.18 24.38
C ASP A 1132 -45.44 -16.65 25.52
N LEU A 1133 -44.59 -15.76 26.03
CA LEU A 1133 -43.69 -15.99 27.18
C LEU A 1133 -44.06 -15.05 28.33
N ASP A 1134 -44.37 -15.63 29.50
CA ASP A 1134 -44.79 -14.91 30.71
C ASP A 1134 -43.62 -14.31 31.53
N GLU A 1135 -42.39 -14.73 31.24
CA GLU A 1135 -41.14 -14.25 31.86
C GLU A 1135 -39.98 -14.46 30.86
N PRO A 1136 -38.79 -13.83 31.04
CA PRO A 1136 -37.64 -14.09 30.18
C PRO A 1136 -36.96 -15.43 30.53
N GLY A 1137 -36.47 -16.18 29.54
CA GLY A 1137 -35.88 -17.50 29.78
C GLY A 1137 -35.38 -18.22 28.53
N GLN A 1138 -34.78 -19.40 28.69
CA GLN A 1138 -34.32 -20.23 27.57
C GLN A 1138 -35.51 -20.87 26.86
N VAL A 1139 -35.56 -20.72 25.54
CA VAL A 1139 -36.59 -21.27 24.66
C VAL A 1139 -35.96 -22.26 23.69
N GLU A 1140 -36.50 -23.48 23.61
CA GLU A 1140 -36.19 -24.49 22.59
C GLU A 1140 -37.47 -24.80 21.79
N LEU A 1141 -37.60 -24.27 20.56
CA LEU A 1141 -38.72 -24.57 19.64
C LEU A 1141 -38.22 -25.51 18.53
N LYS A 1142 -38.83 -26.70 18.44
CA LYS A 1142 -38.42 -27.78 17.54
C LYS A 1142 -39.58 -28.42 16.80
N ILE A 1143 -39.29 -28.89 15.58
CA ILE A 1143 -40.22 -29.55 14.68
C ILE A 1143 -39.92 -31.05 14.62
N PHE A 1144 -40.98 -31.86 14.65
CA PHE A 1144 -40.94 -33.32 14.63
C PHE A 1144 -41.89 -33.86 13.57
N ASN A 1145 -41.51 -34.96 12.92
CA ASN A 1145 -42.40 -35.67 12.00
C ASN A 1145 -43.38 -36.60 12.75
N SER A 1146 -44.24 -37.30 12.00
CA SER A 1146 -45.28 -38.18 12.57
C SER A 1146 -44.78 -39.38 13.37
N ILE A 1147 -43.48 -39.72 13.31
CA ILE A 1147 -42.86 -40.78 14.13
C ILE A 1147 -42.03 -40.23 15.30
N GLY A 1148 -42.06 -38.91 15.54
CA GLY A 1148 -41.34 -38.27 16.63
C GLY A 1148 -39.85 -38.03 16.39
N ARG A 1149 -39.36 -38.15 15.14
CA ARG A 1149 -38.01 -37.74 14.77
C ARG A 1149 -37.98 -36.22 14.59
N GLU A 1150 -37.01 -35.56 15.21
CA GLU A 1150 -36.72 -34.13 15.02
C GLU A 1150 -36.31 -33.88 13.55
N VAL A 1151 -36.89 -32.85 12.93
CA VAL A 1151 -36.63 -32.45 11.54
C VAL A 1151 -36.16 -31.00 11.40
N ALA A 1152 -36.35 -30.14 12.39
CA ALA A 1152 -35.77 -28.80 12.46
C ALA A 1152 -35.75 -28.29 13.91
N THR A 1153 -34.76 -27.44 14.23
CA THR A 1153 -34.80 -26.53 15.39
C THR A 1153 -35.01 -25.12 14.86
N LEU A 1154 -36.01 -24.41 15.39
CA LEU A 1154 -36.32 -23.04 14.96
C LEU A 1154 -35.87 -21.98 15.97
N VAL A 1155 -35.79 -22.35 17.26
CA VAL A 1155 -35.30 -21.49 18.34
C VAL A 1155 -34.51 -22.35 19.33
N ASN A 1156 -33.34 -21.89 19.77
CA ASN A 1156 -32.59 -22.46 20.89
C ASN A 1156 -31.74 -21.39 21.60
N ASN A 1157 -32.38 -20.31 22.06
CA ASN A 1157 -31.71 -19.18 22.71
C ASN A 1157 -32.53 -18.65 23.90
N ARG A 1158 -31.99 -17.63 24.59
CA ARG A 1158 -32.70 -16.96 25.68
C ARG A 1158 -33.51 -15.80 25.11
N MET A 1159 -34.82 -15.82 25.34
CA MET A 1159 -35.76 -14.82 24.83
C MET A 1159 -36.34 -13.96 25.97
N THR A 1160 -36.79 -12.75 25.62
CA THR A 1160 -37.48 -11.80 26.51
C THR A 1160 -38.94 -12.20 26.74
N ALA A 1161 -39.53 -11.73 27.84
CA ALA A 1161 -40.97 -11.89 28.07
C ALA A 1161 -41.77 -11.10 27.03
N GLY A 1162 -42.89 -11.64 26.53
CA GLY A 1162 -43.64 -11.05 25.43
C GLY A 1162 -44.19 -12.08 24.46
N ARG A 1163 -44.72 -11.61 23.33
CA ARG A 1163 -45.21 -12.46 22.24
C ARG A 1163 -44.18 -12.50 21.12
N HIS A 1164 -43.91 -13.71 20.64
CA HIS A 1164 -42.92 -14.01 19.61
C HIS A 1164 -43.57 -14.78 18.48
N GLU A 1165 -43.11 -14.54 17.25
CA GLU A 1165 -43.59 -15.24 16.06
C GLU A 1165 -42.38 -15.74 15.25
N VAL A 1166 -42.40 -17.01 14.87
CA VAL A 1166 -41.29 -17.69 14.19
C VAL A 1166 -41.81 -18.38 12.95
N THR A 1167 -41.29 -17.99 11.79
CA THR A 1167 -41.64 -18.57 10.50
C THR A 1167 -40.99 -19.95 10.33
N PHE A 1168 -41.78 -20.92 9.87
CA PHE A 1168 -41.32 -22.25 9.52
C PHE A 1168 -41.56 -22.54 8.04
N ASN A 1169 -40.48 -22.62 7.27
CA ASN A 1169 -40.52 -23.08 5.89
C ASN A 1169 -40.29 -24.61 5.84
N ALA A 1170 -41.25 -25.33 5.27
CA ALA A 1170 -41.23 -26.79 5.13
C ALA A 1170 -41.04 -27.25 3.67
N SER A 1171 -40.43 -26.41 2.81
CA SER A 1171 -40.18 -26.70 1.40
C SER A 1171 -39.44 -28.02 1.18
N GLY A 1172 -38.45 -28.34 2.02
CA GLY A 1172 -37.71 -29.62 1.99
C GLY A 1172 -38.46 -30.84 2.56
N LEU A 1173 -39.70 -30.69 3.04
CA LEU A 1173 -40.47 -31.75 3.70
C LEU A 1173 -41.61 -32.29 2.83
N ALA A 1174 -42.07 -33.51 3.10
CA ALA A 1174 -43.16 -34.16 2.37
C ALA A 1174 -44.54 -33.78 2.95
N SER A 1175 -45.57 -33.66 2.12
CA SER A 1175 -46.95 -33.42 2.57
C SER A 1175 -47.36 -34.41 3.66
N GLY A 1176 -47.82 -33.91 4.80
CA GLY A 1176 -47.99 -34.76 5.98
C GLY A 1176 -48.23 -34.02 7.29
N VAL A 1177 -48.38 -34.81 8.35
CA VAL A 1177 -48.59 -34.31 9.71
C VAL A 1177 -47.26 -34.13 10.43
N TYR A 1178 -47.02 -32.90 10.88
CA TYR A 1178 -45.88 -32.53 11.70
C TYR A 1178 -46.35 -32.02 13.06
N TYR A 1179 -45.44 -32.06 14.03
CA TYR A 1179 -45.64 -31.53 15.37
C TYR A 1179 -44.55 -30.50 15.66
N TYR A 1180 -44.91 -29.43 16.35
CA TYR A 1180 -43.95 -28.47 16.88
C TYR A 1180 -44.06 -28.45 18.39
N ARG A 1181 -42.90 -28.49 19.07
CA ARG A 1181 -42.77 -28.53 20.53
C ARG A 1181 -41.88 -27.38 20.97
N ILE A 1182 -42.37 -26.60 21.92
CA ILE A 1182 -41.59 -25.58 22.62
C ILE A 1182 -41.31 -26.06 24.05
N ALA A 1183 -40.08 -25.84 24.53
CA ALA A 1183 -39.70 -25.99 25.92
C ALA A 1183 -39.19 -24.65 26.45
N PHE A 1184 -39.68 -24.24 27.62
CA PHE A 1184 -39.40 -22.94 28.24
C PHE A 1184 -39.54 -23.04 29.76
N ASN A 1185 -38.52 -22.68 30.53
CA ASN A 1185 -38.51 -22.71 32.02
C ASN A 1185 -39.18 -23.97 32.64
N LYS A 1186 -38.85 -25.16 32.11
CA LYS A 1186 -39.42 -26.49 32.46
C LYS A 1186 -40.91 -26.71 32.06
N LYS A 1187 -41.61 -25.71 31.53
CA LYS A 1187 -42.89 -25.85 30.82
C LYS A 1187 -42.61 -26.45 29.43
N ILE A 1188 -43.47 -27.33 28.95
CA ILE A 1188 -43.40 -27.90 27.58
C ILE A 1188 -44.80 -27.84 26.98
N ALA A 1189 -44.91 -27.29 25.77
CA ALA A 1189 -46.14 -27.29 24.99
C ALA A 1189 -45.88 -27.83 23.58
N GLN A 1190 -46.87 -28.52 23.01
CA GLN A 1190 -46.77 -29.06 21.65
C GLN A 1190 -48.09 -28.91 20.89
N ARG A 1191 -48.00 -28.73 19.58
CA ARG A 1191 -49.15 -28.65 18.67
C ARG A 1191 -48.87 -29.36 17.35
N LYS A 1192 -49.95 -29.63 16.62
CA LYS A 1192 -49.94 -30.28 15.31
C LYS A 1192 -50.10 -29.25 14.19
N MET A 1193 -49.37 -29.44 13.10
CA MET A 1193 -49.55 -28.74 11.83
C MET A 1193 -49.66 -29.74 10.67
N LEU A 1194 -50.24 -29.31 9.55
CA LEU A 1194 -50.48 -30.12 8.37
C LEU A 1194 -49.90 -29.42 7.12
N LEU A 1195 -48.81 -29.95 6.60
CA LEU A 1195 -48.21 -29.50 5.33
C LEU A 1195 -48.98 -30.14 4.17
N VAL A 1196 -49.44 -29.33 3.22
CA VAL A 1196 -50.11 -29.76 1.99
C VAL A 1196 -49.45 -29.07 0.82
N LYS A 1197 -48.49 -29.74 0.19
CA LYS A 1197 -48.05 -29.42 -1.18
C LYS A 1197 -49.14 -29.82 -2.18
#